data_AF-A0A0A1CTE6-F1
#
_entry.id   AF-A0A0A1CTE6-F1
#
_cell.length_a   1.000
_cell.length_b   1.000
_cell.length_c   1.000
_cell.angle_alpha   90.00
_cell.angle_beta   90.00
_cell.angle_gamma   90.00
#
_symmetry.space_group_name_H-M   'P 1'
#
loop_
_entity.id
_entity.type
_entity.pdbx_description
1 polymer ?
#
loop_
_entity_poly.entity_id
_entity_poly.type
_entity_poly.pdbx_seq_one_letter_code
_entity_poly.pdbx_strand_id
1 'polypeptide(L)'
;MTLPLIRARKKPHFGLPWLAMLLGLSTLIFAFQGVKAVTASPEAQLEVVVEGRHSLNISQASVDAVLAEPIKTWKPLRLRVVDRLLSSDERQGRVELDADVILTTAIVKDTSVDNKSEYRYIGAGIYPADPDRHRNSENRSAINDGYMDNVGIGHGPKAIVAAAQRAADVLDKGPLRSPLFWLAGTVTGLALTIISLAFSLSRRKRRELVFRRLTAAQRKLAGVVLELEALEVTYHATPAEHRTPGFIYTWVRIRNVSLELARTEDAAMEAVYTSSTALNPETADLLEKFEHEAQRLATMADALMGAGSVLGMLAGSQGVLDRLAAPMTFSARELLTRLGNRPAGLVSVRRVKRFERALHALLAVLTGDRADNRHIEAWRTAEIELGRCAASINRSLRQTQQGRAGAVQTTREDVSALRSGLGLSPAGSQRTLQALDEANAAAHALFGPLPGTNDAAPVVLREFSWIDILPKFSWRVFLPRPSTDAPWVVGCFAVVIISLVVSGIVVAKVPQRPGWQLTGTHALQSLEFDGDTSSLDEELIRAQLSDIFPPDLKIIVAMRSAVDYLHIDPESLTIEGQLADKQDPQVGLDAMWRVKGEFPELLDEATGELKPDRTILPVWRLDNGTFSVPNPIAGVVQMGGYPGIGDATWNYGRYFFYKSGDYSVIGAVKDLGRGLQANNYVEPEMNRFWVFVLLALTIGLGLLTLAMVISYGGVISMRLGRFGRSAGTLKQLRTELDTLTLGLDDSRINAVAVLGRGKGAAPAESDQRIFESALAMAWRMVDDLAARPLSQRLDAEYVAQVAKLERLIFTLGMRDHDVQKRTRKLLDATLGNK
;
A
#
# COMPACT_ATOMS: atom_id res chain seq x y z
N MET A 1 -38.50 -2.19 40.68
CA MET A 1 -37.87 -1.45 39.57
C MET A 1 -37.45 -2.45 38.52
N THR A 2 -38.27 -2.57 37.47
CA THR A 2 -38.09 -3.48 36.35
C THR A 2 -37.03 -2.91 35.40
N LEU A 3 -35.89 -3.59 35.30
CA LEU A 3 -34.85 -3.24 34.34
C LEU A 3 -35.41 -3.36 32.92
N PRO A 4 -35.33 -2.32 32.08
CA PRO A 4 -35.67 -2.44 30.67
C PRO A 4 -34.52 -3.17 29.96
N LEU A 5 -34.76 -4.41 29.55
CA LEU A 5 -33.95 -5.18 28.60
C LEU A 5 -34.97 -5.79 27.63
N ILE A 6 -34.89 -5.61 26.31
CA ILE A 6 -33.72 -5.55 25.43
C ILE A 6 -33.97 -4.46 24.36
N ARG A 7 -33.42 -3.24 24.54
CA ARG A 7 -32.90 -2.54 23.35
C ARG A 7 -31.60 -3.26 23.03
N ALA A 8 -31.46 -3.79 21.82
CA ALA A 8 -30.20 -4.33 21.33
C ALA A 8 -29.07 -3.35 21.67
N ARG A 9 -28.20 -3.71 22.62
CA ARG A 9 -27.04 -2.87 22.98
C ARG A 9 -26.27 -2.64 21.69
N LYS A 10 -25.92 -1.37 21.41
CA LYS A 10 -25.15 -1.00 20.21
C LYS A 10 -23.91 -1.91 20.10
N LYS A 11 -23.71 -2.50 18.92
CA LYS A 11 -22.54 -3.36 18.61
C LYS A 11 -21.26 -2.69 19.13
N PRO A 12 -20.30 -3.44 19.70
CA PRO A 12 -19.06 -2.86 20.18
C PRO A 12 -18.35 -2.14 19.04
N HIS A 13 -17.91 -0.91 19.28
CA HIS A 13 -17.07 -0.20 18.34
C HIS A 13 -15.73 -0.95 18.23
N PHE A 14 -15.48 -1.58 17.09
CA PHE A 14 -14.27 -2.36 16.85
C PHE A 14 -12.97 -1.52 16.74
N GLY A 15 -13.05 -0.22 17.06
CA GLY A 15 -11.95 0.74 17.00
C GLY A 15 -11.68 1.21 15.57
N LEU A 16 -11.56 2.52 15.40
CA LEU A 16 -10.95 3.12 14.21
C LEU A 16 -9.42 3.01 14.35
N PRO A 17 -8.68 2.80 13.24
CA PRO A 17 -7.22 2.82 13.25
C PRO A 17 -6.71 4.28 13.34
N TRP A 18 -7.16 5.02 14.35
CA TRP A 18 -6.92 6.46 14.51
C TRP A 18 -5.43 6.80 14.54
N LEU A 19 -4.63 5.96 15.19
CA LEU A 19 -3.18 6.15 15.29
C LEU A 19 -2.50 5.97 13.93
N ALA A 20 -2.95 5.01 13.12
CA ALA A 20 -2.44 4.85 11.74
C ALA A 20 -2.89 6.02 10.84
N MET A 21 -4.11 6.52 11.00
CA MET A 21 -4.58 7.69 10.25
C MET A 21 -3.80 8.96 10.62
N LEU A 22 -3.58 9.21 11.91
CA LEU A 22 -2.79 10.36 12.37
C LEU A 22 -1.35 10.27 11.89
N LEU A 23 -0.71 9.10 11.99
CA LEU A 23 0.65 8.88 11.49
C LEU A 23 0.73 9.03 9.97
N GLY A 24 -0.26 8.51 9.23
CA GLY A 24 -0.33 8.68 7.79
C GLY A 24 -0.46 10.14 7.37
N LEU A 25 -1.33 10.89 8.07
CA LEU A 25 -1.51 12.32 7.82
C LEU A 25 -0.27 13.14 8.20
N SER A 26 0.37 12.85 9.33
CA SER A 26 1.60 13.53 9.74
C SER A 26 2.75 13.24 8.77
N THR A 27 2.86 12.00 8.29
CA THR A 27 3.85 11.60 7.29
C THR A 27 3.60 12.31 5.96
N LEU A 28 2.32 12.45 5.55
CA LEU A 28 1.94 13.18 4.34
C LEU A 28 2.31 14.67 4.45
N ILE A 29 2.02 15.31 5.59
CA ILE A 29 2.38 16.72 5.83
C ILE A 29 3.91 16.89 5.81
N PHE A 30 4.65 16.00 6.47
CA PHE A 30 6.12 16.03 6.48
C PHE A 30 6.69 15.87 5.06
N ALA A 31 6.19 14.90 4.30
CA ALA A 31 6.61 14.65 2.93
C ALA A 31 6.28 15.83 2.00
N PHE A 32 5.10 16.44 2.15
CA PHE A 32 4.71 17.65 1.40
C PHE A 32 5.59 18.86 1.74
N GLN A 33 5.93 19.07 3.01
CA GLN A 33 6.89 20.09 3.41
C GLN A 33 8.27 19.80 2.83
N GLY A 34 8.66 18.52 2.75
CA GLY A 34 9.90 18.11 2.09
C GLY A 34 9.90 18.46 0.61
N VAL A 35 8.83 18.15 -0.14
CA VAL A 35 8.71 18.56 -1.54
C VAL A 35 8.78 20.08 -1.65
N LYS A 36 8.01 20.83 -0.85
CA LYS A 36 8.04 22.30 -0.86
C LYS A 36 9.43 22.85 -0.58
N ALA A 37 10.16 22.32 0.40
CA ALA A 37 11.51 22.76 0.75
C ALA A 37 12.53 22.45 -0.36
N VAL A 38 12.40 21.28 -0.98
CA VAL A 38 13.25 20.81 -2.08
C VAL A 38 12.98 21.61 -3.37
N THR A 39 11.74 22.07 -3.60
CA THR A 39 11.35 22.81 -4.81
C THR A 39 11.25 24.33 -4.62
N ALA A 40 11.58 24.85 -3.45
CA ALA A 40 11.44 26.27 -3.18
C ALA A 40 12.41 27.08 -4.07
N SER A 41 11.97 28.27 -4.48
CA SER A 41 12.76 29.25 -5.22
C SER A 41 13.15 30.43 -4.33
N PRO A 42 14.31 31.07 -4.56
CA PRO A 42 14.70 32.30 -3.87
C PRO A 42 13.75 33.46 -4.20
N GLU A 43 13.48 34.33 -3.20
CA GLU A 43 12.56 35.48 -3.30
C GLU A 43 13.20 36.83 -2.96
N ALA A 44 14.25 36.84 -2.13
CA ALA A 44 15.02 38.04 -1.82
C ALA A 44 15.88 38.46 -3.03
N GLN A 45 16.47 39.64 -2.97
CA GLN A 45 17.24 40.21 -4.07
C GLN A 45 18.65 40.56 -3.59
N LEU A 46 19.61 40.45 -4.51
CA LEU A 46 20.95 40.94 -4.33
C LEU A 46 21.06 42.39 -4.84
N GLU A 47 21.54 43.29 -3.98
CA GLU A 47 21.80 44.68 -4.32
C GLU A 47 23.27 44.85 -4.72
N VAL A 48 23.52 45.48 -5.88
CA VAL A 48 24.88 45.81 -6.36
C VAL A 48 25.10 47.32 -6.24
N VAL A 49 26.15 47.71 -5.52
CA VAL A 49 26.53 49.11 -5.31
C VAL A 49 27.93 49.35 -5.86
N VAL A 50 28.03 50.24 -6.85
CA VAL A 50 29.28 50.58 -7.54
C VAL A 50 29.84 51.89 -6.99
N GLU A 51 31.04 51.85 -6.42
CA GLU A 51 31.73 53.01 -5.82
C GLU A 51 33.08 53.29 -6.50
N GLY A 52 33.27 54.54 -6.93
CA GLY A 52 34.53 55.01 -7.51
C GLY A 52 34.46 55.19 -9.02
N ARG A 53 35.62 55.29 -9.66
CA ARG A 53 35.77 55.42 -11.12
C ARG A 53 36.46 54.18 -11.67
N HIS A 54 35.66 53.32 -12.27
CA HIS A 54 36.14 52.05 -12.82
C HIS A 54 36.50 52.20 -14.30
N SER A 55 37.45 51.37 -14.75
CA SER A 55 37.72 51.15 -16.17
C SER A 55 36.61 50.27 -16.79
N LEU A 56 36.68 50.03 -18.11
CA LEU A 56 35.83 49.04 -18.81
C LEU A 56 34.32 49.37 -18.81
N ASN A 57 33.96 50.66 -18.80
CA ASN A 57 32.58 51.14 -18.80
C ASN A 57 31.72 50.66 -17.60
N ILE A 58 32.35 50.35 -16.45
CA ILE A 58 31.66 49.95 -15.23
C ILE A 58 31.18 51.22 -14.48
N SER A 59 29.87 51.35 -14.33
CA SER A 59 29.20 52.40 -13.56
C SER A 59 27.90 51.85 -12.98
N GLN A 60 27.30 52.51 -11.99
CA GLN A 60 26.00 52.08 -11.47
C GLN A 60 24.95 52.00 -12.59
N ALA A 61 24.89 53.01 -13.47
CA ALA A 61 23.93 53.05 -14.57
C ALA A 61 24.13 51.90 -15.58
N SER A 62 25.38 51.56 -15.92
CA SER A 62 25.66 50.47 -16.86
C SER A 62 25.44 49.08 -16.24
N VAL A 63 25.69 48.91 -14.93
CA VAL A 63 25.37 47.68 -14.20
C VAL A 63 23.86 47.49 -14.04
N ASP A 64 23.12 48.56 -13.69
CA ASP A 64 21.66 48.53 -13.59
C ASP A 64 20.99 48.25 -14.95
N ALA A 65 21.55 48.78 -16.04
CA ALA A 65 21.07 48.50 -17.40
C ALA A 65 21.27 47.03 -17.82
N VAL A 66 22.32 46.36 -17.30
CA VAL A 66 22.53 44.91 -17.50
C VAL A 66 21.62 44.08 -16.57
N LEU A 67 21.37 44.55 -15.35
CA LEU A 67 20.46 43.93 -14.36
C LEU A 67 18.98 44.18 -14.71
N ALA A 68 18.56 43.83 -15.92
CA ALA A 68 17.16 43.96 -16.36
C ALA A 68 16.19 43.14 -15.48
N GLU A 69 16.66 42.02 -14.91
CA GLU A 69 15.97 41.26 -13.86
C GLU A 69 16.85 41.18 -12.59
N PRO A 70 16.26 41.34 -11.39
CA PRO A 70 17.04 41.27 -10.15
C PRO A 70 17.55 39.84 -9.89
N ILE A 71 18.80 39.73 -9.45
CA ILE A 71 19.39 38.45 -9.03
C ILE A 71 18.69 38.00 -7.75
N LYS A 72 18.05 36.82 -7.79
CA LYS A 72 17.27 36.29 -6.68
C LYS A 72 18.13 35.49 -5.70
N THR A 73 17.97 35.78 -4.42
CA THR A 73 18.64 35.15 -3.28
C THR A 73 17.60 34.71 -2.23
N TRP A 74 17.95 33.81 -1.33
CA TRP A 74 17.18 33.44 -0.14
C TRP A 74 17.30 34.47 0.99
N LYS A 75 18.43 35.15 1.06
CA LYS A 75 18.68 36.23 2.01
C LYS A 75 19.04 37.52 1.26
N PRO A 76 18.66 38.70 1.77
CA PRO A 76 19.15 39.94 1.20
C PRO A 76 20.67 39.92 1.24
N LEU A 77 21.30 40.13 0.09
CA LEU A 77 22.75 40.19 -0.06
C LEU A 77 23.13 41.52 -0.69
N ARG A 78 24.24 42.10 -0.25
CA ARG A 78 24.78 43.33 -0.83
C ARG A 78 26.21 43.13 -1.31
N LEU A 79 26.44 43.42 -2.59
CA LEU A 79 27.75 43.42 -3.23
C LEU A 79 28.21 44.86 -3.42
N ARG A 80 29.33 45.23 -2.80
CA ARG A 80 30.00 46.51 -3.00
C ARG A 80 31.19 46.35 -3.95
N VAL A 81 31.21 47.14 -5.02
CA VAL A 81 32.27 47.14 -6.03
C VAL A 81 33.14 48.37 -5.86
N VAL A 82 34.47 48.19 -5.78
CA VAL A 82 35.44 49.28 -5.56
C VAL A 82 36.57 49.24 -6.60
N ASP A 83 37.12 50.40 -6.94
CA ASP A 83 38.21 50.56 -7.92
C ASP A 83 39.62 50.45 -7.32
N ARG A 84 39.73 50.35 -5.99
CA ARG A 84 40.99 50.27 -5.23
C ARG A 84 41.33 48.85 -4.77
N LEU A 85 42.59 48.65 -4.39
CA LEU A 85 43.03 47.44 -3.68
C LEU A 85 42.33 47.33 -2.31
N LEU A 86 42.02 46.09 -1.90
CA LEU A 86 41.41 45.79 -0.60
C LEU A 86 42.45 45.78 0.51
N SER A 87 42.12 46.27 1.70
CA SER A 87 42.98 46.05 2.86
C SER A 87 43.00 44.57 3.29
N SER A 88 44.02 44.18 4.05
CA SER A 88 44.14 42.82 4.60
C SER A 88 42.90 42.42 5.41
N ASP A 89 42.36 43.35 6.19
CA ASP A 89 41.23 43.09 7.07
C ASP A 89 39.89 43.03 6.31
N GLU A 90 39.70 43.88 5.28
CA GLU A 90 38.54 43.81 4.37
C GLU A 90 38.54 42.47 3.61
N ARG A 91 39.69 42.06 3.05
CA ARG A 91 39.79 40.80 2.30
C ARG A 91 39.56 39.58 3.21
N GLN A 92 40.00 39.64 4.46
CA GLN A 92 39.82 38.55 5.43
C GLN A 92 38.46 38.57 6.12
N GLY A 93 37.62 39.57 5.89
CA GLY A 93 36.31 39.68 6.54
C GLY A 93 36.40 39.95 8.05
N ARG A 94 37.45 40.65 8.49
CA ARG A 94 37.68 40.98 9.92
C ARG A 94 37.06 42.30 10.35
N VAL A 95 36.70 43.13 9.39
CA VAL A 95 36.07 44.44 9.59
C VAL A 95 34.66 44.38 9.03
N GLU A 96 33.72 45.03 9.71
CA GLU A 96 32.35 45.21 9.22
C GLU A 96 32.40 46.00 7.91
N LEU A 97 31.96 45.33 6.85
CA LEU A 97 31.74 45.93 5.55
C LEU A 97 30.25 46.29 5.57
N ASP A 98 29.85 47.51 5.19
CA ASP A 98 28.43 47.86 4.98
C ASP A 98 27.76 47.06 3.82
N ALA A 99 28.31 45.90 3.46
CA ALA A 99 27.93 44.96 2.43
C ALA A 99 28.43 43.55 2.81
N ASP A 100 27.75 42.49 2.35
CA ASP A 100 28.17 41.10 2.62
C ASP A 100 29.43 40.73 1.83
N VAL A 101 29.62 41.36 0.66
CA VAL A 101 30.78 41.14 -0.21
C VAL A 101 31.35 42.47 -0.68
N ILE A 102 32.67 42.57 -0.67
CA ILE A 102 33.42 43.63 -1.36
C ILE A 102 34.25 43.04 -2.49
N LEU A 103 34.09 43.54 -3.71
CA LEU A 103 34.81 43.12 -4.91
C LEU A 103 35.66 44.29 -5.42
N THR A 104 36.95 44.06 -5.66
CA THR A 104 37.80 45.05 -6.33
C THR A 104 37.86 44.80 -7.83
N THR A 105 37.79 45.87 -8.63
CA THR A 105 38.00 45.83 -10.09
C THR A 105 39.47 46.07 -10.46
N ALA A 106 40.36 46.30 -9.49
CA ALA A 106 41.76 46.58 -9.74
C ALA A 106 42.51 45.34 -10.27
N ILE A 107 43.28 45.52 -11.34
CA ILE A 107 44.11 44.49 -11.97
C ILE A 107 45.58 44.88 -11.75
N VAL A 108 46.40 43.95 -11.25
CA VAL A 108 47.83 44.22 -10.97
C VAL A 108 48.68 44.01 -12.22
N LYS A 109 49.61 44.96 -12.42
CA LYS A 109 50.41 45.14 -13.64
C LYS A 109 51.64 44.22 -13.74
N ASP A 110 52.06 43.56 -12.65
CA ASP A 110 53.29 42.76 -12.64
C ASP A 110 53.13 41.42 -11.90
N THR A 111 53.27 40.32 -12.65
CA THR A 111 53.25 38.93 -12.14
C THR A 111 54.67 38.38 -11.84
N SER A 112 55.71 39.21 -11.92
CA SER A 112 57.08 38.84 -11.60
C SER A 112 57.25 38.47 -10.11
N VAL A 113 58.28 37.68 -9.81
CA VAL A 113 58.43 36.94 -8.53
C VAL A 113 58.55 37.86 -7.30
N ASP A 114 58.91 39.14 -7.50
CA ASP A 114 59.15 40.11 -6.41
C ASP A 114 57.88 40.85 -5.92
N ASN A 115 56.80 40.91 -6.71
CA ASN A 115 55.60 41.67 -6.32
C ASN A 115 54.43 40.80 -5.78
N LYS A 116 54.75 39.69 -5.10
CA LYS A 116 53.78 38.82 -4.41
C LYS A 116 52.96 39.51 -3.30
N SER A 117 53.27 40.77 -2.97
CA SER A 117 52.65 41.52 -1.88
C SER A 117 51.29 42.12 -2.27
N GLU A 118 51.15 42.66 -3.48
CA GLU A 118 49.95 43.35 -3.95
C GLU A 118 48.83 42.38 -4.37
N TYR A 119 49.17 41.21 -4.91
CA TYR A 119 48.23 40.12 -5.19
C TYR A 119 47.44 39.66 -3.94
N ARG A 120 47.97 39.90 -2.73
CA ARG A 120 47.28 39.62 -1.46
C ARG A 120 46.15 40.60 -1.15
N TYR A 121 45.96 41.62 -1.97
CA TYR A 121 44.95 42.67 -1.78
C TYR A 121 43.93 42.74 -2.93
N ILE A 122 44.03 41.87 -3.94
CA ILE A 122 43.05 41.74 -5.04
C ILE A 122 42.04 40.63 -4.74
N GLY A 123 40.82 40.78 -5.24
CA GLY A 123 39.78 39.75 -5.28
C GLY A 123 38.52 40.16 -4.54
N ALA A 124 37.87 39.19 -3.90
CA ALA A 124 36.70 39.43 -3.09
C ALA A 124 37.01 39.28 -1.59
N GLY A 125 36.40 40.14 -0.76
CA GLY A 125 36.27 39.98 0.69
C GLY A 125 34.82 39.63 1.04
N ILE A 126 34.63 38.75 2.03
CA ILE A 126 33.31 38.30 2.49
C ILE A 126 33.19 38.65 3.97
N TYR A 127 32.10 39.32 4.37
CA TYR A 127 31.79 39.62 5.76
C TYR A 127 30.37 39.15 6.13
N PRO A 128 30.18 38.50 7.30
CA PRO A 128 31.22 37.96 8.18
C PRO A 128 31.97 36.80 7.50
N ALA A 129 33.25 36.62 7.83
CA ALA A 129 34.04 35.52 7.29
C ALA A 129 33.47 34.16 7.71
N ASP A 130 33.46 33.19 6.77
CA ASP A 130 33.09 31.80 7.10
C ASP A 130 34.09 31.24 8.15
N PRO A 131 33.60 30.61 9.24
CA PRO A 131 34.48 29.98 10.25
C PRO A 131 35.48 28.99 9.65
N ASP A 132 35.11 28.32 8.56
CA ASP A 132 36.01 27.47 7.80
C ASP A 132 36.89 28.31 6.87
N ARG A 133 38.17 28.45 7.23
CA ARG A 133 39.15 29.23 6.46
C ARG A 133 39.33 28.73 5.03
N HIS A 134 39.24 27.42 4.80
CA HIS A 134 39.43 26.87 3.47
C HIS A 134 38.25 27.25 2.58
N ARG A 135 37.03 27.03 3.09
CA ARG A 135 35.79 27.39 2.41
C ARG A 135 35.65 28.90 2.19
N ASN A 136 36.05 29.72 3.17
CA ASN A 136 36.10 31.17 3.00
C ASN A 136 37.06 31.57 1.88
N SER A 137 38.21 30.89 1.75
CA SER A 137 39.14 31.15 0.66
C SER A 137 38.58 30.72 -0.69
N GLU A 138 37.97 29.55 -0.79
CA GLU A 138 37.34 29.06 -2.01
C GLU A 138 36.20 29.97 -2.48
N ASN A 139 35.33 30.40 -1.57
CA ASN A 139 34.22 31.29 -1.89
C ASN A 139 34.72 32.65 -2.40
N ARG A 140 35.75 33.24 -1.77
CA ARG A 140 36.36 34.50 -2.23
C ARG A 140 36.98 34.36 -3.62
N SER A 141 37.71 33.27 -3.84
CA SER A 141 38.27 32.95 -5.15
C SER A 141 37.16 32.79 -6.19
N ALA A 142 36.13 32.00 -5.91
CA ALA A 142 35.02 31.78 -6.84
C ALA A 142 34.31 33.09 -7.25
N ILE A 143 34.08 34.03 -6.32
CA ILE A 143 33.48 35.34 -6.64
C ILE A 143 34.43 36.17 -7.51
N ASN A 144 35.72 36.20 -7.19
CA ASN A 144 36.72 36.89 -8.00
C ASN A 144 36.85 36.28 -9.39
N ASP A 145 36.83 34.95 -9.51
CA ASP A 145 36.94 34.24 -10.77
C ASP A 145 35.71 34.53 -11.63
N GLY A 146 34.51 34.64 -11.03
CA GLY A 146 33.31 35.12 -11.73
C GLY A 146 33.46 36.50 -12.37
N TYR A 147 34.21 37.40 -11.74
CA TYR A 147 34.58 38.69 -12.34
C TYR A 147 35.66 38.54 -13.41
N MET A 148 36.81 37.95 -13.04
CA MET A 148 38.00 37.88 -13.89
C MET A 148 37.78 37.05 -15.16
N ASP A 149 37.08 35.92 -15.08
CA ASP A 149 36.79 35.10 -16.26
C ASP A 149 35.94 35.87 -17.27
N ASN A 150 34.97 36.66 -16.78
CA ASN A 150 34.10 37.46 -17.63
C ASN A 150 34.79 38.70 -18.22
N VAL A 151 35.70 39.32 -17.46
CA VAL A 151 36.59 40.37 -18.00
C VAL A 151 37.47 39.80 -19.13
N GLY A 152 37.96 38.57 -18.95
CA GLY A 152 38.77 37.85 -19.94
C GLY A 152 38.07 37.42 -21.22
N ILE A 153 36.74 37.58 -21.30
CA ILE A 153 35.94 37.40 -22.54
C ILE A 153 35.32 38.75 -22.99
N GLY A 154 35.87 39.87 -22.51
CA GLY A 154 35.54 41.21 -22.97
C GLY A 154 34.31 41.87 -22.34
N HIS A 155 33.87 41.40 -21.16
CA HIS A 155 32.79 42.04 -20.39
C HIS A 155 33.31 43.10 -19.40
N GLY A 156 32.52 44.16 -19.22
CA GLY A 156 32.69 45.19 -18.20
C GLY A 156 31.57 45.09 -17.17
N PRO A 157 30.47 45.85 -17.30
CA PRO A 157 29.33 45.77 -16.37
C PRO A 157 28.74 44.35 -16.25
N LYS A 158 28.75 43.56 -17.34
CA LYS A 158 28.31 42.15 -17.30
C LYS A 158 29.19 41.26 -16.41
N ALA A 159 30.48 41.57 -16.27
CA ALA A 159 31.38 40.82 -15.38
C ALA A 159 31.05 41.05 -13.90
N ILE A 160 30.60 42.25 -13.54
CA ILE A 160 30.10 42.54 -12.18
C ILE A 160 28.85 41.73 -11.86
N VAL A 161 27.92 41.64 -12.82
CA VAL A 161 26.69 40.85 -12.67
C VAL A 161 27.01 39.36 -12.50
N ALA A 162 27.96 38.84 -13.27
CA ALA A 162 28.41 37.45 -13.13
C ALA A 162 29.06 37.18 -11.75
N ALA A 163 29.89 38.11 -11.25
CA ALA A 163 30.45 38.03 -9.91
C ALA A 163 29.37 38.11 -8.81
N ALA A 164 28.35 38.93 -9.00
CA ALA A 164 27.20 39.04 -8.10
C ALA A 164 26.38 37.74 -8.06
N GLN A 165 26.11 37.14 -9.21
CA GLN A 165 25.46 35.83 -9.28
C GLN A 165 26.32 34.75 -8.61
N ARG A 166 27.64 34.80 -8.82
CA ARG A 166 28.55 33.86 -8.17
C ARG A 166 28.58 34.03 -6.65
N ALA A 167 28.50 35.27 -6.16
CA ALA A 167 28.35 35.57 -4.74
C ALA A 167 27.04 35.00 -4.19
N ALA A 168 25.93 35.16 -4.91
CA ALA A 168 24.66 34.52 -4.56
C ALA A 168 24.79 32.99 -4.46
N ASP A 169 25.42 32.34 -5.44
CA ASP A 169 25.58 30.88 -5.46
C ASP A 169 26.42 30.35 -4.27
N VAL A 170 27.53 31.01 -3.92
CA VAL A 170 28.47 30.47 -2.93
C VAL A 170 28.13 30.86 -1.49
N LEU A 171 27.50 32.02 -1.29
CA LEU A 171 27.10 32.52 0.03
C LEU A 171 25.70 32.06 0.42
N ASP A 172 24.82 31.88 -0.55
CA ASP A 172 23.41 31.66 -0.28
C ASP A 172 22.94 30.22 -0.56
N LYS A 173 23.34 29.32 0.34
CA LYS A 173 22.98 27.89 0.25
C LYS A 173 21.50 27.60 0.55
N GLY A 174 20.69 28.60 0.91
CA GLY A 174 19.27 28.43 1.22
C GLY A 174 18.97 27.42 2.34
N PRO A 175 17.71 26.97 2.48
CA PRO A 175 17.33 25.93 3.44
C PRO A 175 17.86 24.55 3.01
N LEU A 176 17.93 23.59 3.96
CA LEU A 176 18.32 22.20 3.67
C LEU A 176 17.44 21.55 2.59
N ARG A 177 17.97 21.44 1.37
CA ARG A 177 17.30 20.81 0.22
C ARG A 177 17.63 19.33 0.02
N SER A 178 18.36 18.70 0.95
CA SER A 178 18.77 17.30 0.83
C SER A 178 17.56 16.36 0.72
N PRO A 179 17.31 15.72 -0.44
CA PRO A 179 16.16 14.83 -0.60
C PRO A 179 16.24 13.60 0.30
N LEU A 180 17.45 13.15 0.65
CA LEU A 180 17.68 11.97 1.47
C LEU A 180 17.15 12.15 2.90
N PHE A 181 17.29 13.34 3.47
CA PHE A 181 16.75 13.63 4.80
C PHE A 181 15.21 13.50 4.83
N TRP A 182 14.55 14.14 3.86
CA TRP A 182 13.09 14.10 3.72
C TRP A 182 12.58 12.69 3.37
N LEU A 183 13.33 11.96 2.53
CA LEU A 183 13.01 10.59 2.16
C LEU A 183 13.12 9.64 3.35
N ALA A 184 14.20 9.74 4.14
CA ALA A 184 14.37 8.93 5.34
C ALA A 184 13.19 9.14 6.31
N GLY A 185 12.83 10.40 6.60
CA GLY A 185 11.68 10.70 7.45
C GLY A 185 10.35 10.18 6.89
N THR A 186 10.15 10.28 5.57
CA THR A 186 8.92 9.78 4.90
C THR A 186 8.84 8.25 4.96
N VAL A 187 9.93 7.54 4.71
CA VAL A 187 9.99 6.07 4.76
C VAL A 187 9.75 5.58 6.19
N THR A 188 10.36 6.22 7.19
CA THR A 188 10.14 5.87 8.61
C THR A 188 8.69 6.10 9.02
N GLY A 189 8.10 7.24 8.63
CA GLY A 189 6.68 7.54 8.90
C GLY A 189 5.73 6.54 8.22
N LEU A 190 6.04 6.12 6.99
CA LEU A 190 5.29 5.10 6.26
C LEU A 190 5.38 3.74 6.96
N ALA A 191 6.57 3.33 7.40
CA ALA A 191 6.76 2.08 8.14
C ALA A 191 5.95 2.07 9.44
N LEU A 192 5.99 3.15 10.22
CA LEU A 192 5.19 3.31 11.44
C LEU A 192 3.69 3.26 11.15
N THR A 193 3.25 3.88 10.06
CA THR A 193 1.85 3.85 9.61
C THR A 193 1.40 2.43 9.27
N ILE A 194 2.21 1.67 8.52
CA ILE A 194 1.92 0.28 8.15
C ILE A 194 1.87 -0.61 9.39
N ILE A 195 2.84 -0.48 10.31
CA ILE A 195 2.88 -1.28 11.54
C ILE A 195 1.64 -1.00 12.41
N SER A 196 1.28 0.27 12.59
CA SER A 196 0.08 0.68 13.34
C SER A 196 -1.21 0.17 12.69
N LEU A 197 -1.29 0.23 11.36
CA LEU A 197 -2.42 -0.31 10.62
C LEU A 197 -2.52 -1.83 10.78
N ALA A 198 -1.42 -2.56 10.60
CA ALA A 198 -1.39 -4.01 10.73
C ALA A 198 -1.82 -4.45 12.13
N PHE A 199 -1.33 -3.77 13.16
CA PHE A 199 -1.71 -4.04 14.55
C PHE A 199 -3.19 -3.76 14.81
N SER A 200 -3.71 -2.61 14.37
CA SER A 200 -5.11 -2.24 14.56
C SER A 200 -6.07 -3.16 13.77
N LEU A 201 -5.74 -3.52 12.54
CA LEU A 201 -6.53 -4.47 11.73
C LEU A 201 -6.50 -5.88 12.29
N SER A 202 -5.35 -6.35 12.77
CA SER A 202 -5.23 -7.65 13.43
C SER A 202 -6.11 -7.71 14.69
N ARG A 203 -6.03 -6.68 15.54
CA ARG A 203 -6.85 -6.57 16.75
C ARG A 203 -8.35 -6.52 16.42
N ARG A 204 -8.72 -5.78 15.37
CA ARG A 204 -10.09 -5.72 14.86
C ARG A 204 -10.58 -7.07 14.34
N LYS A 205 -9.81 -7.75 13.49
CA LYS A 205 -10.16 -9.08 12.97
C LYS A 205 -10.37 -10.08 14.10
N ARG A 206 -9.50 -10.09 15.10
CA ARG A 206 -9.66 -10.95 16.29
C ARG A 206 -10.95 -10.65 17.05
N ARG A 207 -11.24 -9.37 17.34
CA ARG A 207 -12.51 -9.00 18.00
C ARG A 207 -13.73 -9.37 17.18
N GLU A 208 -13.67 -9.18 15.87
CA GLU A 208 -14.77 -9.52 14.98
C GLU A 208 -15.00 -11.04 14.93
N LEU A 209 -13.94 -11.85 14.93
CA LEU A 209 -14.06 -13.30 15.03
C LEU A 209 -14.70 -13.75 16.35
N VAL A 210 -14.28 -13.18 17.48
CA VAL A 210 -14.88 -13.46 18.80
C VAL A 210 -16.36 -13.09 18.81
N PHE A 211 -16.71 -11.91 18.29
CA PHE A 211 -18.09 -11.47 18.17
C PHE A 211 -18.93 -12.41 17.27
N ARG A 212 -18.39 -12.81 16.10
CA ARG A 212 -19.07 -13.73 15.18
C ARG A 212 -19.36 -15.08 15.83
N ARG A 213 -18.40 -15.64 16.56
CA ARG A 213 -18.57 -16.89 17.31
C ARG A 213 -19.69 -16.79 18.35
N LEU A 214 -19.71 -15.70 19.13
CA LEU A 214 -20.81 -15.44 20.08
C LEU A 214 -22.16 -15.39 19.36
N THR A 215 -22.29 -14.58 18.30
CA THR A 215 -23.57 -14.48 17.56
C THR A 215 -24.01 -15.81 16.95
N ALA A 216 -23.09 -16.67 16.53
CA ALA A 216 -23.41 -17.99 16.01
C ALA A 216 -23.93 -18.92 17.12
N ALA A 217 -23.32 -18.90 18.30
CA ALA A 217 -23.77 -19.66 19.48
C ALA A 217 -25.14 -19.16 19.98
N GLN A 218 -25.34 -17.85 20.07
CA GLN A 218 -26.62 -17.23 20.44
C GLN A 218 -27.76 -17.64 19.48
N ARG A 219 -27.48 -17.72 18.17
CA ARG A 219 -28.46 -18.22 17.19
C ARG A 219 -28.86 -19.66 17.43
N LYS A 220 -27.91 -20.54 17.78
CA LYS A 220 -28.19 -21.96 18.08
C LYS A 220 -29.04 -22.08 19.34
N LEU A 221 -28.68 -21.35 20.40
CA LEU A 221 -29.48 -21.30 21.64
C LEU A 221 -30.90 -20.78 21.36
N ALA A 222 -31.03 -19.66 20.64
CA ALA A 222 -32.33 -19.11 20.27
C ALA A 222 -33.16 -20.12 19.46
N GLY A 223 -32.56 -20.84 18.51
CA GLY A 223 -33.21 -21.92 17.76
C GLY A 223 -33.81 -22.99 18.68
N VAL A 224 -33.04 -23.47 19.66
CA VAL A 224 -33.54 -24.49 20.60
C VAL A 224 -34.62 -23.95 21.54
N VAL A 225 -34.49 -22.70 22.01
CA VAL A 225 -35.50 -22.07 22.86
C VAL A 225 -36.82 -21.91 22.10
N LEU A 226 -36.77 -21.60 20.80
CA LEU A 226 -37.94 -21.56 19.92
C LEU A 226 -38.59 -22.94 19.77
N GLU A 227 -37.76 -23.96 19.60
CA GLU A 227 -38.22 -25.35 19.42
C GLU A 227 -38.65 -26.00 20.73
N LEU A 228 -38.38 -25.41 21.89
CA LEU A 228 -38.64 -26.02 23.19
C LEU A 228 -40.12 -26.39 23.38
N GLU A 229 -41.03 -25.55 22.90
CA GLU A 229 -42.48 -25.80 22.92
C GLU A 229 -42.87 -26.92 21.94
N ALA A 230 -42.28 -26.95 20.73
CA ALA A 230 -42.50 -28.04 19.78
C ALA A 230 -41.95 -29.39 20.31
N LEU A 231 -40.82 -29.35 21.02
CA LEU A 231 -40.23 -30.49 21.71
C LEU A 231 -41.12 -30.97 22.87
N GLU A 232 -41.73 -30.05 23.63
CA GLU A 232 -42.70 -30.37 24.68
C GLU A 232 -43.93 -31.09 24.11
N VAL A 233 -44.50 -30.55 23.02
CA VAL A 233 -45.62 -31.17 22.31
C VAL A 233 -45.25 -32.57 21.83
N THR A 234 -44.06 -32.74 21.25
CA THR A 234 -43.57 -34.05 20.77
C THR A 234 -43.39 -35.04 21.93
N TYR A 235 -42.89 -34.57 23.08
CA TYR A 235 -42.75 -35.39 24.28
C TYR A 235 -44.11 -35.86 24.82
N HIS A 236 -45.10 -34.96 24.88
CA HIS A 236 -46.44 -35.27 25.38
C HIS A 236 -47.28 -36.09 24.40
N ALA A 237 -47.11 -35.90 23.09
CA ALA A 237 -47.77 -36.67 22.04
C ALA A 237 -47.31 -38.14 22.01
N THR A 238 -46.09 -38.44 22.49
CA THR A 238 -45.59 -39.81 22.60
C THR A 238 -46.29 -40.54 23.76
N PRO A 239 -46.95 -41.70 23.57
CA PRO A 239 -47.62 -42.44 24.64
C PRO A 239 -46.67 -42.81 25.78
N ALA A 240 -47.15 -42.75 27.04
CA ALA A 240 -46.30 -42.96 28.22
C ALA A 240 -45.58 -44.32 28.24
N GLU A 241 -46.21 -45.37 27.70
CA GLU A 241 -45.68 -46.74 27.60
C GLU A 241 -44.48 -46.87 26.64
N HIS A 242 -44.34 -45.94 25.69
CA HIS A 242 -43.30 -45.95 24.66
C HIS A 242 -42.13 -45.00 25.00
N ARG A 243 -42.21 -44.26 26.12
CA ARG A 243 -41.16 -43.32 26.54
C ARG A 243 -40.01 -44.08 27.19
N THR A 244 -38.89 -44.19 26.48
CA THR A 244 -37.68 -44.81 27.03
C THR A 244 -37.06 -43.95 28.15
N PRO A 245 -36.27 -44.54 29.08
CA PRO A 245 -35.56 -43.77 30.11
C PRO A 245 -34.64 -42.69 29.53
N GLY A 246 -34.00 -42.95 28.38
CA GLY A 246 -33.15 -41.99 27.70
C GLY A 246 -33.91 -40.84 27.06
N PHE A 247 -35.14 -41.08 26.57
CA PHE A 247 -36.03 -40.03 26.06
C PHE A 247 -36.46 -39.06 27.17
N ILE A 248 -36.86 -39.60 28.33
CA ILE A 248 -37.25 -38.80 29.51
C ILE A 248 -36.07 -37.97 30.03
N TYR A 249 -34.89 -38.60 30.16
CA TYR A 249 -33.68 -37.92 30.61
C TYR A 249 -33.28 -36.77 29.68
N THR A 250 -33.34 -36.99 28.36
CA THR A 250 -32.96 -35.98 27.35
C THR A 250 -33.91 -34.78 27.39
N TRP A 251 -35.22 -34.99 27.53
CA TRP A 251 -36.20 -33.91 27.69
C TRP A 251 -35.93 -33.04 28.93
N VAL A 252 -35.77 -33.67 30.10
CA VAL A 252 -35.49 -32.94 31.35
C VAL A 252 -34.18 -32.17 31.25
N ARG A 253 -33.17 -32.76 30.60
CA ARG A 253 -31.86 -32.13 30.40
C ARG A 253 -31.92 -30.92 29.47
N ILE A 254 -32.60 -31.01 28.32
CA ILE A 254 -32.78 -29.87 27.40
C ILE A 254 -33.45 -28.70 28.11
N ARG A 255 -34.51 -28.98 28.89
CA ARG A 255 -35.23 -27.96 29.65
C ARG A 255 -34.34 -27.27 30.71
N ASN A 256 -33.54 -28.04 31.45
CA ASN A 256 -32.70 -27.48 32.50
C ASN A 256 -31.47 -26.73 31.93
N VAL A 257 -30.81 -27.31 30.92
CA VAL A 257 -29.60 -26.73 30.30
C VAL A 257 -29.93 -25.48 29.48
N SER A 258 -31.07 -25.43 28.79
CA SER A 258 -31.50 -24.21 28.08
C SER A 258 -31.69 -23.01 29.03
N LEU A 259 -32.26 -23.25 30.22
CA LEU A 259 -32.43 -22.22 31.26
C LEU A 259 -31.09 -21.77 31.87
N GLU A 260 -30.16 -22.70 32.09
CA GLU A 260 -28.82 -22.39 32.59
C GLU A 260 -28.01 -21.61 31.56
N LEU A 261 -28.07 -22.02 30.29
CA LEU A 261 -27.36 -21.38 29.18
C LEU A 261 -27.91 -19.98 28.86
N ALA A 262 -29.21 -19.76 29.02
CA ALA A 262 -29.81 -18.43 28.92
C ALA A 262 -29.34 -17.48 30.02
N ARG A 263 -28.99 -17.99 31.22
CA ARG A 263 -28.44 -17.18 32.32
C ARG A 263 -26.96 -16.84 32.12
N THR A 264 -26.19 -17.73 31.49
CA THR A 264 -24.77 -17.51 31.22
C THR A 264 -24.54 -16.66 29.96
N GLU A 265 -25.55 -16.50 29.10
CA GLU A 265 -25.52 -15.65 27.90
C GLU A 265 -25.15 -14.19 28.24
N ASP A 266 -25.73 -13.62 29.30
CA ASP A 266 -25.47 -12.23 29.70
C ASP A 266 -24.00 -12.00 30.09
N ALA A 267 -23.40 -12.95 30.81
CA ALA A 267 -21.98 -12.90 31.19
C ALA A 267 -21.06 -13.04 29.96
N ALA A 268 -21.40 -13.94 29.02
CA ALA A 268 -20.68 -14.08 27.76
C ALA A 268 -20.79 -12.82 26.89
N MET A 269 -21.97 -12.21 26.84
CA MET A 269 -22.20 -10.95 26.13
C MET A 269 -21.40 -9.81 26.74
N GLU A 270 -21.43 -9.63 28.05
CA GLU A 270 -20.70 -8.54 28.72
C GLU A 270 -19.19 -8.63 28.50
N ALA A 271 -18.62 -9.83 28.59
CA ALA A 271 -17.21 -10.08 28.38
C ALA A 271 -16.74 -9.78 26.94
N VAL A 272 -17.58 -10.09 25.94
CA VAL A 272 -17.28 -9.88 24.50
C VAL A 272 -17.54 -8.44 24.04
N TYR A 273 -18.55 -7.77 24.60
CA TYR A 273 -18.88 -6.39 24.24
C TYR A 273 -17.91 -5.37 24.86
N THR A 274 -17.29 -5.72 25.99
CA THR A 274 -16.36 -4.84 26.68
C THR A 274 -14.97 -4.86 26.02
N SER A 275 -14.49 -3.69 25.59
CA SER A 275 -13.30 -3.60 24.73
C SER A 275 -12.00 -4.07 25.40
N SER A 276 -11.87 -3.92 26.72
CA SER A 276 -10.69 -4.34 27.48
C SER A 276 -10.63 -5.87 27.68
N THR A 277 -11.78 -6.54 27.77
CA THR A 277 -11.89 -7.97 28.11
C THR A 277 -12.11 -8.88 26.91
N ALA A 278 -12.59 -8.34 25.77
CA ALA A 278 -12.99 -9.13 24.61
C ALA A 278 -11.88 -10.02 23.99
N LEU A 279 -10.61 -9.72 24.26
CA LEU A 279 -9.45 -10.48 23.76
C LEU A 279 -8.69 -11.21 24.87
N ASN A 280 -9.20 -11.21 26.10
CA ASN A 280 -8.58 -11.91 27.21
C ASN A 280 -8.77 -13.43 27.06
N PRO A 281 -7.81 -14.23 27.55
CA PRO A 281 -7.90 -15.69 27.50
C PRO A 281 -9.12 -16.22 28.26
N GLU A 282 -9.52 -15.58 29.36
CA GLU A 282 -10.71 -15.94 30.13
C GLU A 282 -12.01 -15.82 29.32
N THR A 283 -12.15 -14.75 28.53
CA THR A 283 -13.30 -14.55 27.64
C THR A 283 -13.33 -15.61 26.53
N ALA A 284 -12.17 -16.05 26.05
CA ALA A 284 -12.08 -17.11 25.05
C ALA A 284 -12.56 -18.46 25.62
N ASP A 285 -12.14 -18.82 26.84
CA ASP A 285 -12.58 -20.04 27.53
C ASP A 285 -14.09 -20.01 27.85
N LEU A 286 -14.61 -18.87 28.31
CA LEU A 286 -16.04 -18.67 28.54
C LEU A 286 -16.84 -18.86 27.24
N LEU A 287 -16.39 -18.24 26.15
CA LEU A 287 -17.06 -18.34 24.85
C LEU A 287 -16.99 -19.77 24.28
N GLU A 288 -15.88 -20.47 24.45
CA GLU A 288 -15.72 -21.85 24.01
C GLU A 288 -16.66 -22.79 24.76
N LYS A 289 -16.79 -22.64 26.09
CA LYS A 289 -17.76 -23.37 26.90
C LYS A 289 -19.20 -23.09 26.46
N PHE A 290 -19.55 -21.82 26.29
CA PHE A 290 -20.88 -21.42 25.82
C PHE A 290 -21.21 -21.98 24.42
N GLU A 291 -20.25 -21.93 23.48
CA GLU A 291 -20.41 -22.47 22.14
C GLU A 291 -20.60 -24.00 22.16
N HIS A 292 -19.80 -24.70 22.95
CA HIS A 292 -19.88 -26.15 23.10
C HIS A 292 -21.22 -26.58 23.70
N GLU A 293 -21.69 -25.89 24.74
CA GLU A 293 -22.97 -26.17 25.39
C GLU A 293 -24.16 -25.84 24.47
N ALA A 294 -24.12 -24.72 23.74
CA ALA A 294 -25.16 -24.37 22.76
C ALA A 294 -25.24 -25.40 21.61
N GLN A 295 -24.09 -25.85 21.10
CA GLN A 295 -24.05 -26.90 20.08
C GLN A 295 -24.59 -28.22 20.61
N ARG A 296 -24.19 -28.62 21.82
CA ARG A 296 -24.67 -29.86 22.45
C ARG A 296 -26.16 -29.82 22.74
N LEU A 297 -26.68 -28.66 23.14
CA LEU A 297 -28.10 -28.46 23.36
C LEU A 297 -28.89 -28.61 22.04
N ALA A 298 -28.40 -28.03 20.94
CA ALA A 298 -29.02 -28.18 19.62
C ALA A 298 -29.02 -29.64 19.14
N THR A 299 -27.91 -30.36 19.29
CA THR A 299 -27.88 -31.78 18.91
C THR A 299 -28.79 -32.65 19.77
N MET A 300 -28.94 -32.34 21.06
CA MET A 300 -29.90 -33.00 21.94
C MET A 300 -31.35 -32.71 21.55
N ALA A 301 -31.67 -31.46 21.20
CA ALA A 301 -32.99 -31.05 20.72
C ALA A 301 -33.38 -31.80 19.43
N ASP A 302 -32.51 -31.79 18.42
CA ASP A 302 -32.69 -32.55 17.18
C ASP A 302 -32.88 -34.06 17.47
N ALA A 303 -32.08 -34.61 18.38
CA ALA A 303 -32.16 -36.01 18.78
C ALA A 303 -33.49 -36.35 19.48
N LEU A 304 -34.00 -35.46 20.35
CA LEU A 304 -35.28 -35.65 21.02
C LEU A 304 -36.43 -35.60 20.00
N MET A 305 -36.41 -34.63 19.08
CA MET A 305 -37.40 -34.51 18.02
C MET A 305 -37.40 -35.76 17.11
N GLY A 306 -36.21 -36.22 16.73
CA GLY A 306 -36.02 -37.45 15.96
C GLY A 306 -36.54 -38.69 16.69
N ALA A 307 -36.16 -38.88 17.96
CA ALA A 307 -36.62 -40.02 18.77
C ALA A 307 -38.14 -39.98 18.98
N GLY A 308 -38.71 -38.81 19.23
CA GLY A 308 -40.14 -38.61 19.41
C GLY A 308 -40.94 -38.90 18.15
N SER A 309 -40.42 -38.59 16.95
CA SER A 309 -41.10 -38.96 15.71
C SER A 309 -41.17 -40.47 15.48
N VAL A 310 -40.15 -41.22 15.90
CA VAL A 310 -40.13 -42.70 15.82
C VAL A 310 -41.01 -43.32 16.90
N LEU A 311 -40.90 -42.88 18.16
CA LEU A 311 -41.65 -43.43 19.29
C LEU A 311 -43.14 -43.04 19.28
N GLY A 312 -43.46 -41.83 18.78
CA GLY A 312 -44.81 -41.31 18.66
C GLY A 312 -45.49 -41.61 17.32
N MET A 313 -44.84 -42.36 16.42
CA MET A 313 -45.35 -42.72 15.08
C MET A 313 -45.74 -41.52 14.22
N LEU A 314 -44.98 -40.43 14.30
CA LEU A 314 -45.25 -39.19 13.56
C LEU A 314 -44.67 -39.28 12.14
N ALA A 315 -45.18 -38.41 11.24
CA ALA A 315 -44.66 -38.27 9.88
C ALA A 315 -43.15 -37.95 9.91
N GLY A 316 -42.36 -38.66 9.10
CA GLY A 316 -40.89 -38.47 9.01
C GLY A 316 -40.04 -39.50 9.78
N SER A 317 -40.63 -40.44 10.52
CA SER A 317 -39.91 -41.50 11.23
C SER A 317 -39.00 -42.38 10.35
N GLN A 318 -39.36 -42.56 9.06
CA GLN A 318 -38.51 -43.23 8.05
C GLN A 318 -37.19 -42.48 7.85
N GLY A 319 -37.21 -41.17 7.66
CA GLY A 319 -36.01 -40.37 7.44
C GLY A 319 -35.03 -40.39 8.62
N VAL A 320 -35.54 -40.49 9.85
CA VAL A 320 -34.70 -40.60 11.07
C VAL A 320 -34.03 -41.96 11.17
N LEU A 321 -34.76 -43.04 10.89
CA LEU A 321 -34.19 -44.40 10.86
C LEU A 321 -33.23 -44.59 9.68
N ASP A 322 -33.51 -43.98 8.53
CA ASP A 322 -32.60 -43.95 7.38
C ASP A 322 -31.32 -43.18 7.70
N ARG A 323 -31.41 -42.04 8.41
CA ARG A 323 -30.24 -41.29 8.91
C ARG A 323 -29.38 -42.13 9.85
N LEU A 324 -30.00 -42.98 10.69
CA LEU A 324 -29.29 -43.92 11.57
C LEU A 324 -28.67 -45.10 10.80
N ALA A 325 -29.37 -45.64 9.79
CA ALA A 325 -28.90 -46.80 9.02
C ALA A 325 -27.88 -46.43 7.94
N ALA A 326 -28.00 -45.26 7.30
CA ALA A 326 -27.25 -44.89 6.11
C ALA A 326 -25.73 -45.04 6.27
N PRO A 327 -25.09 -44.60 7.37
CA PRO A 327 -23.66 -44.81 7.55
C PRO A 327 -23.27 -46.29 7.59
N MET A 328 -24.07 -47.13 8.27
CA MET A 328 -23.79 -48.55 8.40
C MET A 328 -24.06 -49.32 7.11
N THR A 329 -25.14 -48.98 6.39
CA THR A 329 -25.50 -49.64 5.14
C THR A 329 -24.54 -49.25 4.02
N PHE A 330 -24.08 -47.99 3.97
CA PHE A 330 -23.06 -47.54 3.02
C PHE A 330 -21.74 -48.28 3.26
N SER A 331 -21.20 -48.24 4.48
CA SER A 331 -19.95 -48.92 4.81
C SER A 331 -20.02 -50.45 4.62
N ALA A 332 -21.17 -51.07 4.93
CA ALA A 332 -21.35 -52.51 4.72
C ALA A 332 -21.46 -52.89 3.23
N ARG A 333 -22.12 -52.07 2.40
CA ARG A 333 -22.17 -52.27 0.94
C ARG A 333 -20.79 -52.09 0.31
N GLU A 334 -20.05 -51.07 0.72
CA GLU A 334 -18.67 -50.85 0.30
C GLU A 334 -17.78 -52.07 0.56
N LEU A 335 -17.91 -52.66 1.76
CA LEU A 335 -17.21 -53.88 2.14
C LEU A 335 -17.64 -55.08 1.28
N LEU A 336 -18.94 -55.26 1.04
CA LEU A 336 -19.45 -56.32 0.15
C LEU A 336 -18.92 -56.19 -1.28
N THR A 337 -18.88 -54.97 -1.82
CA THR A 337 -18.34 -54.70 -3.16
C THR A 337 -16.87 -55.10 -3.25
N ARG A 338 -16.05 -54.73 -2.25
CA ARG A 338 -14.64 -55.15 -2.20
C ARG A 338 -14.47 -56.66 -2.04
N LEU A 339 -15.30 -57.29 -1.22
CA LEU A 339 -15.30 -58.75 -1.01
C LEU A 339 -15.80 -59.54 -2.23
N GLY A 340 -16.52 -58.90 -3.16
CA GLY A 340 -16.91 -59.47 -4.45
C GLY A 340 -15.71 -59.81 -5.33
N ASN A 341 -14.62 -59.06 -5.22
CA ASN A 341 -13.39 -59.21 -5.99
C ASN A 341 -12.30 -60.04 -5.28
N ARG A 342 -12.68 -60.83 -4.26
CA ARG A 342 -11.72 -61.57 -3.42
C ARG A 342 -11.01 -62.72 -4.18
N PRO A 343 -9.70 -62.94 -3.97
CA PRO A 343 -9.02 -64.17 -4.40
C PRO A 343 -9.54 -65.40 -3.64
N ALA A 344 -9.50 -66.58 -4.27
CA ALA A 344 -9.94 -67.83 -3.64
C ALA A 344 -9.08 -68.14 -2.39
N GLY A 345 -9.74 -68.34 -1.24
CA GLY A 345 -9.10 -68.80 0.01
C GLY A 345 -8.95 -67.76 1.14
N LEU A 346 -8.93 -66.44 0.85
CA LEU A 346 -8.67 -65.39 1.86
C LEU A 346 -9.83 -65.16 2.85
N VAL A 347 -11.08 -65.21 2.38
CA VAL A 347 -12.29 -65.14 3.20
C VAL A 347 -13.25 -66.21 2.72
N SER A 348 -13.86 -66.99 3.62
CA SER A 348 -14.76 -68.08 3.22
C SER A 348 -16.10 -67.54 2.68
N VAL A 349 -16.65 -68.22 1.65
CA VAL A 349 -17.96 -67.89 1.04
C VAL A 349 -19.06 -67.87 2.12
N ARG A 350 -18.97 -68.77 3.11
CA ARG A 350 -19.93 -68.85 4.24
C ARG A 350 -19.94 -67.57 5.09
N ARG A 351 -18.79 -66.91 5.29
CA ARG A 351 -18.68 -65.66 6.07
C ARG A 351 -19.25 -64.47 5.31
N VAL A 352 -18.98 -64.36 4.00
CA VAL A 352 -19.56 -63.32 3.14
C VAL A 352 -21.09 -63.44 3.08
N LYS A 353 -21.62 -64.65 2.85
CA LYS A 353 -23.08 -64.90 2.88
C LYS A 353 -23.72 -64.66 4.25
N ARG A 354 -22.97 -64.78 5.35
CA ARG A 354 -23.47 -64.46 6.69
C ARG A 354 -23.52 -62.93 6.91
N PHE A 355 -22.52 -62.21 6.44
CA PHE A 355 -22.48 -60.75 6.48
C PHE A 355 -23.57 -60.11 5.61
N GLU A 356 -23.77 -60.64 4.40
CA GLU A 356 -24.86 -60.24 3.50
C GLU A 356 -26.24 -60.45 4.16
N ARG A 357 -26.47 -61.61 4.78
CA ARG A 357 -27.70 -61.88 5.56
C ARG A 357 -27.87 -60.92 6.75
N ALA A 358 -26.80 -60.56 7.45
CA ALA A 358 -26.87 -59.59 8.55
C ALA A 358 -27.22 -58.18 8.06
N LEU A 359 -26.70 -57.75 6.89
CA LEU A 359 -27.08 -56.50 6.26
C LEU A 359 -28.55 -56.52 5.79
N HIS A 360 -29.00 -57.62 5.18
CA HIS A 360 -30.41 -57.78 4.82
C HIS A 360 -31.34 -57.78 6.02
N ALA A 361 -30.93 -58.38 7.16
CA ALA A 361 -31.70 -58.32 8.39
C ALA A 361 -31.86 -56.88 8.90
N LEU A 362 -30.81 -56.05 8.82
CA LEU A 362 -30.89 -54.63 9.17
C LEU A 362 -31.81 -53.86 8.21
N LEU A 363 -31.72 -54.12 6.89
CA LEU A 363 -32.57 -53.49 5.88
C LEU A 363 -34.04 -53.93 6.00
N ALA A 364 -34.29 -55.19 6.37
CA ALA A 364 -35.65 -55.70 6.59
C ALA A 364 -36.33 -55.02 7.79
N VAL A 365 -35.57 -54.68 8.83
CA VAL A 365 -36.07 -53.89 9.96
C VAL A 365 -36.46 -52.48 9.50
N LEU A 366 -35.72 -51.84 8.59
CA LEU A 366 -36.09 -50.51 8.06
C LEU A 366 -37.44 -50.51 7.32
N THR A 367 -37.77 -51.61 6.63
CA THR A 367 -38.96 -51.76 5.76
C THR A 367 -40.16 -52.43 6.44
N GLY A 368 -39.99 -53.04 7.62
CA GLY A 368 -41.04 -53.79 8.31
C GLY A 368 -42.09 -52.92 8.99
N ASP A 369 -43.27 -53.51 9.25
CA ASP A 369 -44.40 -52.82 9.89
C ASP A 369 -44.08 -52.49 11.37
N ARG A 370 -44.37 -51.24 11.78
CA ARG A 370 -43.74 -50.56 12.92
C ARG A 370 -44.70 -50.38 14.07
N ALA A 371 -44.76 -51.36 14.98
CA ALA A 371 -45.77 -51.31 16.04
C ALA A 371 -45.31 -51.68 17.45
N ASP A 372 -44.02 -51.89 17.75
CA ASP A 372 -43.66 -52.30 19.12
C ASP A 372 -42.17 -52.11 19.48
N ASN A 373 -41.86 -52.15 20.78
CA ASN A 373 -40.51 -52.26 21.36
C ASN A 373 -39.70 -53.41 20.74
N ARG A 374 -40.39 -54.42 20.21
CA ARG A 374 -39.82 -55.54 19.44
C ARG A 374 -39.05 -55.07 18.20
N HIS A 375 -39.44 -53.95 17.58
CA HIS A 375 -38.78 -53.39 16.40
C HIS A 375 -37.41 -52.78 16.73
N ILE A 376 -37.30 -52.08 17.87
CA ILE A 376 -36.04 -51.51 18.37
C ILE A 376 -35.10 -52.63 18.85
N GLU A 377 -35.64 -53.69 19.45
CA GLU A 377 -34.84 -54.87 19.85
C GLU A 377 -34.39 -55.71 18.63
N ALA A 378 -35.23 -55.83 17.60
CA ALA A 378 -34.86 -56.43 16.32
C ALA A 378 -33.74 -55.63 15.62
N TRP A 379 -33.84 -54.29 15.63
CA TRP A 379 -32.76 -53.41 15.17
C TRP A 379 -31.45 -53.67 15.92
N ARG A 380 -31.51 -53.68 17.26
CA ARG A 380 -30.35 -53.91 18.12
C ARG A 380 -29.67 -55.24 17.81
N THR A 381 -30.47 -56.28 17.62
CA THR A 381 -29.99 -57.63 17.30
C THR A 381 -29.31 -57.67 15.92
N ALA A 382 -29.93 -57.04 14.91
CA ALA A 382 -29.37 -56.96 13.56
C ALA A 382 -28.06 -56.15 13.52
N GLU A 383 -28.00 -55.03 14.25
CA GLU A 383 -26.80 -54.19 14.35
C GLU A 383 -25.63 -54.95 15.01
N ILE A 384 -25.88 -55.66 16.11
CA ILE A 384 -24.87 -56.47 16.80
C ILE A 384 -24.36 -57.59 15.90
N GLU A 385 -25.24 -58.31 15.21
CA GLU A 385 -24.84 -59.36 14.28
C GLU A 385 -24.02 -58.82 13.09
N LEU A 386 -24.38 -57.64 12.56
CA LEU A 386 -23.62 -56.98 11.49
C LEU A 386 -22.19 -56.64 11.97
N GLY A 387 -22.06 -56.05 13.16
CA GLY A 387 -20.76 -55.71 13.76
C GLY A 387 -19.91 -56.94 14.06
N ARG A 388 -20.50 -58.01 14.59
CA ARG A 388 -19.81 -59.29 14.82
C ARG A 388 -19.30 -59.89 13.52
N CYS A 389 -20.11 -59.85 12.46
CA CYS A 389 -19.72 -60.35 11.14
C CYS A 389 -18.59 -59.51 10.52
N ALA A 390 -18.66 -58.18 10.61
CA ALA A 390 -17.60 -57.26 10.16
C ALA A 390 -16.27 -57.52 10.91
N ALA A 391 -16.31 -57.63 12.24
CA ALA A 391 -15.13 -57.94 13.05
C ALA A 391 -14.56 -59.34 12.75
N SER A 392 -15.40 -60.32 12.38
CA SER A 392 -14.94 -61.63 11.93
C SER A 392 -14.27 -61.58 10.56
N ILE A 393 -14.73 -60.72 9.65
CA ILE A 393 -14.11 -60.50 8.33
C ILE A 393 -12.77 -59.77 8.50
N ASN A 394 -12.73 -58.69 9.28
CA ASN A 394 -11.50 -57.95 9.60
C ASN A 394 -10.41 -58.89 10.17
N ARG A 395 -10.78 -59.77 11.11
CA ARG A 395 -9.85 -60.77 11.67
C ARG A 395 -9.28 -61.73 10.61
N SER A 396 -10.05 -62.11 9.61
CA SER A 396 -9.56 -62.92 8.48
C SER A 396 -8.61 -62.14 7.58
N LEU A 397 -8.95 -60.89 7.25
CA LEU A 397 -8.13 -60.04 6.37
C LEU A 397 -6.79 -59.65 7.02
N ARG A 398 -6.78 -59.44 8.35
CA ARG A 398 -5.56 -59.10 9.12
C ARG A 398 -4.59 -60.24 9.37
N GLN A 399 -4.95 -61.49 9.03
CA GLN A 399 -4.01 -62.62 9.11
C GLN A 399 -2.86 -62.49 8.10
N THR A 400 -3.06 -61.73 7.02
CA THR A 400 -2.03 -61.40 6.03
C THR A 400 -1.29 -60.11 6.43
N GLN A 401 0.03 -60.07 6.29
CA GLN A 401 0.86 -58.93 6.70
C GLN A 401 0.46 -57.61 6.02
N GLN A 402 0.00 -57.68 4.76
CA GLN A 402 -0.51 -56.55 3.96
C GLN A 402 -1.90 -56.04 4.40
N GLY A 403 -2.67 -56.82 5.18
CA GLY A 403 -3.99 -56.43 5.69
C GLY A 403 -3.96 -55.62 6.99
N ARG A 404 -2.77 -55.32 7.53
CA ARG A 404 -2.58 -54.56 8.79
C ARG A 404 -2.67 -53.03 8.58
N ALA A 405 -3.69 -52.56 7.86
CA ALA A 405 -3.97 -51.14 7.71
C ALA A 405 -4.84 -50.59 8.86
N GLY A 406 -4.53 -49.36 9.30
CA GLY A 406 -5.34 -48.61 10.26
C GLY A 406 -6.51 -47.91 9.55
N ALA A 407 -7.70 -47.92 10.15
CA ALA A 407 -8.84 -47.17 9.63
C ALA A 407 -8.64 -45.67 9.87
N VAL A 408 -8.91 -44.85 8.84
CA VAL A 408 -9.03 -43.40 9.00
C VAL A 408 -10.30 -43.11 9.79
N GLN A 409 -10.20 -42.34 10.87
CA GLN A 409 -11.39 -41.86 11.58
C GLN A 409 -12.13 -40.87 10.68
N THR A 410 -13.25 -41.30 10.12
CA THR A 410 -14.15 -40.42 9.38
C THR A 410 -14.94 -39.57 10.38
N THR A 411 -14.91 -38.25 10.21
CA THR A 411 -15.72 -37.34 11.01
C THR A 411 -17.19 -37.55 10.65
N ARG A 412 -17.90 -38.34 11.47
CA ARG A 412 -19.32 -38.66 11.27
C ARG A 412 -20.18 -37.91 12.26
N GLU A 413 -21.43 -37.71 11.87
CA GLU A 413 -22.45 -37.13 12.73
C GLU A 413 -22.61 -37.91 14.04
N ASP A 414 -22.63 -37.19 15.16
CA ASP A 414 -22.84 -37.79 16.48
C ASP A 414 -24.33 -38.06 16.72
N VAL A 415 -24.73 -39.31 16.49
CA VAL A 415 -26.11 -39.80 16.71
C VAL A 415 -26.31 -40.41 18.10
N SER A 416 -25.36 -40.26 19.03
CA SER A 416 -25.41 -40.91 20.35
C SER A 416 -26.63 -40.49 21.18
N ALA A 417 -26.98 -39.20 21.16
CA ALA A 417 -28.16 -38.67 21.82
C ALA A 417 -29.47 -39.23 21.24
N LEU A 418 -29.56 -39.34 19.91
CA LEU A 418 -30.72 -39.90 19.21
C LEU A 418 -30.90 -41.39 19.56
N ARG A 419 -29.80 -42.15 19.58
CA ARG A 419 -29.81 -43.57 19.98
C ARG A 419 -30.25 -43.75 21.43
N SER A 420 -29.71 -42.94 22.34
CA SER A 420 -30.13 -42.93 23.74
C SER A 420 -31.63 -42.64 23.88
N GLY A 421 -32.16 -41.69 23.09
CA GLY A 421 -33.59 -41.38 23.04
C GLY A 421 -34.46 -42.54 22.56
N LEU A 422 -33.96 -43.35 21.62
CA LEU A 422 -34.64 -44.56 21.14
C LEU A 422 -34.47 -45.78 22.07
N GLY A 423 -33.74 -45.66 23.20
CA GLY A 423 -33.44 -46.80 24.07
C GLY A 423 -32.32 -47.73 23.56
N LEU A 424 -31.59 -47.31 22.52
CA LEU A 424 -30.42 -48.00 21.99
C LEU A 424 -29.14 -47.58 22.72
N SER A 425 -28.09 -48.39 22.63
CA SER A 425 -26.79 -48.07 23.23
C SER A 425 -26.15 -46.84 22.53
N PRO A 426 -25.72 -45.79 23.28
CA PRO A 426 -25.10 -44.59 22.71
C PRO A 426 -23.84 -44.90 21.88
N ALA A 427 -23.05 -45.89 22.32
CA ALA A 427 -21.82 -46.33 21.66
C ALA A 427 -22.03 -47.51 20.69
N GLY A 428 -23.26 -48.00 20.53
CA GLY A 428 -23.56 -49.18 19.72
C GLY A 428 -23.12 -49.01 18.26
N SER A 429 -23.57 -47.94 17.61
CA SER A 429 -23.27 -47.68 16.20
C SER A 429 -21.80 -47.39 15.97
N GLN A 430 -21.13 -46.70 16.90
CA GLN A 430 -19.69 -46.43 16.82
C GLN A 430 -18.88 -47.72 16.78
N ARG A 431 -19.20 -48.72 17.61
CA ARG A 431 -18.51 -50.02 17.59
C ARG A 431 -18.74 -50.77 16.28
N THR A 432 -19.97 -50.77 15.78
CA THR A 432 -20.36 -51.44 14.54
C THR A 432 -19.69 -50.78 13.33
N LEU A 433 -19.70 -49.44 13.28
CA LEU A 433 -19.06 -48.63 12.26
C LEU A 433 -17.54 -48.75 12.30
N GLN A 434 -16.93 -48.74 13.49
CA GLN A 434 -15.50 -48.98 13.65
C GLN A 434 -15.11 -50.38 13.11
N ALA A 435 -15.89 -51.41 13.43
CA ALA A 435 -15.64 -52.76 12.92
C ALA A 435 -15.78 -52.83 11.38
N LEU A 436 -16.72 -52.08 10.80
CA LEU A 436 -16.91 -51.95 9.35
C LEU A 436 -15.76 -51.17 8.68
N ASP A 437 -15.33 -50.06 9.26
CA ASP A 437 -14.24 -49.22 8.74
C ASP A 437 -12.89 -49.95 8.81
N GLU A 438 -12.62 -50.66 9.90
CA GLU A 438 -11.42 -51.48 10.01
C GLU A 438 -11.43 -52.64 9.00
N ALA A 439 -12.59 -53.28 8.79
CA ALA A 439 -12.74 -54.29 7.75
C ALA A 439 -12.57 -53.70 6.34
N ASN A 440 -13.09 -52.50 6.09
CA ASN A 440 -12.95 -51.77 4.82
C ASN A 440 -11.52 -51.33 4.55
N ALA A 441 -10.81 -50.80 5.55
CA ALA A 441 -9.41 -50.44 5.43
C ALA A 441 -8.52 -51.66 5.16
N ALA A 442 -8.78 -52.77 5.85
CA ALA A 442 -8.09 -54.04 5.61
C ALA A 442 -8.39 -54.61 4.21
N ALA A 443 -9.64 -54.53 3.76
CA ALA A 443 -10.05 -54.95 2.41
C ALA A 443 -9.45 -54.05 1.32
N HIS A 444 -9.42 -52.74 1.53
CA HIS A 444 -8.82 -51.77 0.63
C HIS A 444 -7.30 -51.99 0.49
N ALA A 445 -6.61 -52.26 1.59
CA ALA A 445 -5.17 -52.56 1.57
C ALA A 445 -4.82 -53.85 0.80
N LEU A 446 -5.74 -54.82 0.74
CA LEU A 446 -5.53 -56.11 0.07
C LEU A 446 -6.06 -56.14 -1.38
N PHE A 447 -7.12 -55.40 -1.68
CA PHE A 447 -7.84 -55.49 -2.95
C PHE A 447 -7.80 -54.19 -3.78
N GLY A 448 -7.27 -53.09 -3.23
CA GLY A 448 -7.18 -51.80 -3.91
C GLY A 448 -8.47 -50.96 -3.87
N PRO A 449 -8.53 -49.86 -4.65
CA PRO A 449 -9.68 -48.96 -4.70
C PRO A 449 -10.92 -49.64 -5.30
N LEU A 450 -12.10 -49.06 -5.06
CA LEU A 450 -13.35 -49.57 -5.65
C LEU A 450 -13.35 -49.37 -7.18
N PRO A 451 -13.97 -50.28 -7.96
CA PRO A 451 -14.09 -50.12 -9.41
C PRO A 451 -14.71 -48.77 -9.79
N GLY A 452 -14.02 -47.96 -10.59
CA GLY A 452 -14.49 -46.65 -11.05
C GLY A 452 -14.21 -45.47 -10.10
N THR A 453 -13.47 -45.67 -9.01
CA THR A 453 -13.07 -44.58 -8.08
C THR A 453 -11.55 -44.40 -8.09
N ASN A 454 -11.09 -43.15 -8.21
CA ASN A 454 -9.66 -42.77 -8.10
C ASN A 454 -9.28 -42.46 -6.65
N ASP A 455 -9.71 -43.31 -5.70
CA ASP A 455 -9.36 -43.11 -4.29
C ASP A 455 -7.91 -43.54 -4.08
N ALA A 456 -7.03 -42.55 -3.93
CA ALA A 456 -5.65 -42.79 -3.50
C ALA A 456 -5.68 -43.39 -2.08
N ALA A 457 -5.02 -44.54 -1.91
CA ALA A 457 -4.97 -45.23 -0.62
C ALA A 457 -4.51 -44.28 0.50
N PRO A 458 -5.27 -44.08 1.59
CA PRO A 458 -4.75 -43.41 2.77
C PRO A 458 -3.84 -44.40 3.51
N VAL A 459 -2.63 -44.58 2.99
CA VAL A 459 -1.57 -45.28 3.70
C VAL A 459 -1.06 -44.29 4.75
N VAL A 460 -1.60 -44.35 5.97
CA VAL A 460 -0.92 -43.74 7.12
C VAL A 460 0.14 -44.74 7.57
N LEU A 461 1.30 -44.71 6.92
CA LEU A 461 2.52 -45.07 7.61
C LEU A 461 2.67 -44.07 8.75
N ARG A 462 2.79 -44.57 9.99
CA ARG A 462 3.03 -43.73 11.16
C ARG A 462 4.45 -43.16 11.06
N GLU A 463 4.62 -42.13 10.24
CA GLU A 463 5.86 -41.38 10.14
C GLU A 463 5.99 -40.48 11.36
N PHE A 464 6.97 -40.81 12.20
CA PHE A 464 7.45 -39.92 13.25
C PHE A 464 8.31 -38.85 12.56
N SER A 465 7.72 -37.68 12.29
CA SER A 465 8.43 -36.54 11.70
C SER A 465 9.01 -35.63 12.80
N TRP A 466 10.31 -35.43 12.73
CA TRP A 466 11.18 -34.69 13.64
C TRP A 466 11.08 -33.16 13.43
N ILE A 467 10.18 -32.71 12.53
CA ILE A 467 9.99 -31.30 12.14
C ILE A 467 9.09 -30.52 13.12
N ASP A 468 8.48 -31.17 14.11
CA ASP A 468 7.66 -30.53 15.14
C ASP A 468 8.45 -29.99 16.36
N ILE A 469 9.79 -30.07 16.34
CA ILE A 469 10.65 -29.61 17.46
C ILE A 469 11.35 -28.26 17.17
N LEU A 470 11.17 -27.65 15.98
CA LEU A 470 11.76 -26.34 15.68
C LEU A 470 10.72 -25.20 15.72
N PRO A 471 10.95 -24.11 16.49
CA PRO A 471 10.05 -22.96 16.52
C PRO A 471 10.14 -22.21 15.18
N LYS A 472 9.09 -22.33 14.37
CA LYS A 472 8.98 -21.65 13.06
C LYS A 472 8.72 -20.16 13.25
N PHE A 473 9.75 -19.33 13.14
CA PHE A 473 9.60 -17.88 12.93
C PHE A 473 9.10 -17.63 11.49
N SER A 474 7.78 -17.60 11.31
CA SER A 474 7.17 -17.49 9.98
C SER A 474 7.03 -16.03 9.53
N TRP A 475 7.77 -15.63 8.49
CA TRP A 475 7.59 -14.36 7.77
C TRP A 475 6.23 -14.27 7.02
N ARG A 476 5.40 -15.32 7.08
CA ARG A 476 4.08 -15.41 6.42
C ARG A 476 2.96 -14.58 7.07
N VAL A 477 3.24 -13.89 8.18
CA VAL A 477 2.24 -13.04 8.85
C VAL A 477 2.11 -11.66 8.18
N PHE A 478 3.09 -11.22 7.38
CA PHE A 478 3.12 -9.86 6.82
C PHE A 478 2.61 -9.72 5.37
N LEU A 479 2.43 -10.81 4.62
CA LEU A 479 1.93 -10.77 3.25
C LEU A 479 0.67 -11.64 3.14
N PRO A 480 -0.50 -11.05 2.81
CA PRO A 480 -1.68 -11.84 2.50
C PRO A 480 -1.36 -12.74 1.30
N ARG A 481 -1.65 -14.04 1.41
CA ARG A 481 -1.65 -14.93 0.24
C ARG A 481 -2.56 -14.30 -0.83
N PRO A 482 -2.10 -14.15 -2.08
CA PRO A 482 -2.96 -13.67 -3.16
C PRO A 482 -3.98 -14.77 -3.45
N SER A 483 -5.17 -14.67 -2.85
CA SER A 483 -6.37 -15.26 -3.45
C SER A 483 -6.67 -14.43 -4.69
N THR A 484 -6.91 -15.10 -5.81
CA THR A 484 -7.14 -14.52 -7.14
C THR A 484 -8.29 -13.51 -7.22
N ASP A 485 -9.14 -13.41 -6.19
CA ASP A 485 -10.30 -12.51 -6.14
C ASP A 485 -10.12 -11.30 -5.20
N ALA A 486 -8.89 -10.79 -5.05
CA ALA A 486 -8.57 -9.72 -4.12
C ALA A 486 -8.44 -8.33 -4.81
N PRO A 487 -9.52 -7.56 -5.01
CA PRO A 487 -9.51 -6.26 -5.70
C PRO A 487 -8.58 -5.20 -5.05
N TRP A 488 -8.16 -5.40 -3.80
CA TRP A 488 -7.24 -4.51 -3.11
C TRP A 488 -5.81 -4.55 -3.70
N VAL A 489 -5.37 -5.68 -4.25
CA VAL A 489 -4.02 -5.80 -4.87
C VAL A 489 -3.95 -4.96 -6.14
N VAL A 490 -5.00 -5.01 -6.97
CA VAL A 490 -5.12 -4.19 -8.18
C VAL A 490 -5.15 -2.71 -7.83
N GLY A 491 -5.87 -2.34 -6.76
CA GLY A 491 -5.89 -0.96 -6.26
C GLY A 491 -4.51 -0.47 -5.80
N CYS A 492 -3.75 -1.27 -5.05
CA CYS A 492 -2.39 -0.93 -4.65
C CYS A 492 -1.45 -0.77 -5.85
N PHE A 493 -1.56 -1.65 -6.85
CA PHE A 493 -0.75 -1.59 -8.06
C PHE A 493 -1.03 -0.32 -8.88
N ALA A 494 -2.30 0.06 -9.01
CA ALA A 494 -2.71 1.30 -9.68
C ALA A 494 -2.16 2.55 -8.97
N VAL A 495 -2.20 2.59 -7.63
CA VAL A 495 -1.63 3.71 -6.84
C VAL A 495 -0.13 3.86 -7.10
N VAL A 496 0.61 2.75 -7.11
CA VAL A 496 2.06 2.75 -7.39
C VAL A 496 2.32 3.29 -8.81
N ILE A 497 1.63 2.77 -9.83
CA ILE A 497 1.83 3.22 -11.22
C ILE A 497 1.53 4.71 -11.37
N ILE A 498 0.40 5.21 -10.84
CA ILE A 498 0.04 6.63 -10.91
C ILE A 498 1.13 7.49 -10.25
N SER A 499 1.61 7.08 -9.08
CA SER A 499 2.65 7.82 -8.36
C SER A 499 3.97 7.89 -9.13
N LEU A 500 4.38 6.79 -9.78
CA LEU A 500 5.60 6.73 -10.58
C LEU A 500 5.48 7.59 -11.85
N VAL A 501 4.36 7.53 -12.56
CA VAL A 501 4.14 8.30 -13.79
C VAL A 501 4.14 9.80 -13.51
N VAL A 502 3.37 10.25 -12.52
CA VAL A 502 3.31 11.69 -12.17
C VAL A 502 4.69 12.19 -11.72
N SER A 503 5.42 11.39 -10.93
CA SER A 503 6.78 11.74 -10.49
C SER A 503 7.77 11.80 -11.64
N GLY A 504 7.66 10.89 -12.60
CA GLY A 504 8.51 10.86 -13.79
C GLY A 504 8.32 12.11 -14.65
N ILE A 505 7.07 12.53 -14.86
CA ILE A 505 6.74 13.75 -15.61
C ILE A 505 7.34 15.00 -14.93
N VAL A 506 7.28 15.08 -13.60
CA VAL A 506 7.82 16.22 -12.84
C VAL A 506 9.35 16.26 -12.91
N VAL A 507 10.04 15.13 -12.72
CA VAL A 507 11.51 15.07 -12.69
C VAL A 507 12.13 15.15 -14.09
N ALA A 508 11.40 14.77 -15.14
CA ALA A 508 11.84 14.94 -16.52
C ALA A 508 12.10 16.42 -16.90
N LYS A 509 11.55 17.39 -16.15
CA LYS A 509 11.77 18.82 -16.38
C LYS A 509 13.08 19.38 -15.79
N VAL A 510 13.88 18.57 -15.09
CA VAL A 510 15.17 19.01 -14.53
C VAL A 510 16.26 19.04 -15.63
N PRO A 511 17.07 20.11 -15.76
CA PRO A 511 18.06 20.29 -16.85
C PRO A 511 19.30 19.39 -16.72
N GLN A 512 19.60 18.58 -17.74
CA GLN A 512 20.67 17.56 -17.74
C GLN A 512 22.06 18.16 -18.00
N ARG A 513 23.10 17.50 -17.48
CA ARG A 513 24.48 17.87 -17.81
C ARG A 513 24.68 17.67 -19.31
N PRO A 514 25.08 18.72 -20.04
CA PRO A 514 25.38 18.58 -21.46
C PRO A 514 26.60 17.67 -21.66
N GLY A 515 26.57 16.85 -22.71
CA GLY A 515 27.70 16.01 -23.10
C GLY A 515 28.83 16.82 -23.76
N TRP A 516 29.96 16.16 -24.04
CA TRP A 516 31.10 16.77 -24.75
C TRP A 516 30.81 17.07 -26.23
N GLN A 517 29.89 16.31 -26.83
CA GLN A 517 29.44 16.52 -28.19
C GLN A 517 28.45 17.70 -28.23
N LEU A 518 28.53 18.52 -29.28
CA LEU A 518 27.56 19.57 -29.53
C LEU A 518 26.21 18.92 -29.89
N THR A 519 25.16 19.26 -29.15
CA THR A 519 23.80 18.71 -29.31
C THR A 519 22.81 19.75 -29.84
N GLY A 520 23.30 20.82 -30.46
CA GLY A 520 22.48 21.90 -30.96
C GLY A 520 21.56 21.50 -32.11
N THR A 521 20.71 22.43 -32.53
CA THR A 521 19.84 22.31 -33.73
C THR A 521 20.13 23.34 -34.82
N HIS A 522 20.98 24.33 -34.56
CA HIS A 522 21.25 25.46 -35.44
C HIS A 522 22.63 25.33 -36.11
N ALA A 523 22.70 25.57 -37.43
CA ALA A 523 23.99 25.81 -38.06
C ALA A 523 24.50 27.21 -37.67
N LEU A 524 25.81 27.45 -37.80
CA LEU A 524 26.36 28.79 -37.62
C LEU A 524 25.67 29.79 -38.56
N GLN A 525 25.13 30.89 -38.03
CA GLN A 525 24.32 31.81 -38.80
C GLN A 525 25.17 32.69 -39.73
N SER A 526 26.31 33.18 -39.24
CA SER A 526 27.33 33.81 -40.08
C SER A 526 28.74 33.61 -39.49
N LEU A 527 29.70 33.42 -40.40
CA LEU A 527 31.14 33.48 -40.14
C LEU A 527 31.70 34.55 -41.07
N GLU A 528 32.18 35.63 -40.49
CA GLU A 528 32.77 36.77 -41.20
C GLU A 528 34.25 36.89 -40.81
N PHE A 529 35.08 37.26 -41.77
CA PHE A 529 36.51 37.43 -41.59
C PHE A 529 36.86 38.91 -41.82
N ASP A 530 37.57 39.51 -40.86
CA ASP A 530 37.96 40.91 -40.90
C ASP A 530 39.47 41.07 -40.65
N GLY A 531 40.15 41.84 -41.50
CA GLY A 531 41.61 41.97 -41.52
C GLY A 531 42.29 41.19 -42.66
N ASP A 532 43.62 41.03 -42.59
CA ASP A 532 44.40 40.36 -43.65
C ASP A 532 44.38 38.83 -43.53
N THR A 533 43.28 38.20 -43.93
CA THR A 533 43.00 36.75 -43.81
C THR A 533 43.68 35.84 -44.83
N SER A 534 44.59 36.38 -45.66
CA SER A 534 45.28 35.65 -46.73
C SER A 534 46.06 34.41 -46.27
N SER A 535 46.41 34.34 -44.99
CA SER A 535 47.14 33.22 -44.38
C SER A 535 46.23 32.17 -43.72
N LEU A 536 44.91 32.30 -43.82
CA LEU A 536 43.91 31.34 -43.32
C LEU A 536 43.15 30.70 -44.48
N ASP A 537 42.85 29.41 -44.38
CA ASP A 537 41.97 28.70 -45.31
C ASP A 537 40.51 28.81 -44.87
N GLU A 538 39.83 29.86 -45.34
CA GLU A 538 38.44 30.16 -45.00
C GLU A 538 37.47 29.04 -45.42
N GLU A 539 37.74 28.35 -46.53
CA GLU A 539 36.92 27.24 -47.02
C GLU A 539 37.04 26.02 -46.09
N LEU A 540 38.26 25.69 -45.67
CA LEU A 540 38.52 24.62 -44.71
C LEU A 540 37.85 24.90 -43.36
N ILE A 541 37.98 26.12 -42.84
CA ILE A 541 37.34 26.54 -41.58
C ILE A 541 35.81 26.38 -41.70
N ARG A 542 35.20 26.88 -42.77
CA ARG A 542 33.75 26.80 -42.98
C ARG A 542 33.28 25.35 -43.15
N ALA A 543 34.03 24.50 -43.84
CA ALA A 543 33.70 23.09 -44.03
C ALA A 543 33.72 22.29 -42.70
N GLN A 544 34.69 22.57 -41.84
CA GLN A 544 34.91 21.87 -40.55
C GLN A 544 33.99 22.36 -39.42
N LEU A 545 33.35 23.53 -39.60
CA LEU A 545 32.38 24.12 -38.65
C LEU A 545 30.92 23.84 -39.01
N SER A 546 30.66 22.82 -39.85
CA SER A 546 29.31 22.31 -40.17
C SER A 546 28.58 21.63 -39.00
N ASP A 547 29.16 21.69 -37.79
CA ASP A 547 28.57 21.20 -36.54
C ASP A 547 27.30 22.00 -36.15
N ILE A 548 26.44 21.39 -35.35
CA ILE A 548 25.18 21.99 -34.92
C ILE A 548 25.34 22.65 -33.54
N PHE A 549 25.19 23.98 -33.49
CA PHE A 549 25.35 24.82 -32.31
C PHE A 549 24.03 25.03 -31.54
N PRO A 550 24.07 25.20 -30.19
CA PRO A 550 22.85 25.38 -29.39
C PRO A 550 22.12 26.71 -29.64
N PRO A 551 22.79 27.89 -29.73
CA PRO A 551 22.18 29.15 -30.15
C PRO A 551 22.54 29.53 -31.60
N ASP A 552 21.76 30.45 -32.19
CA ASP A 552 22.11 31.12 -33.44
C ASP A 552 23.32 32.04 -33.20
N LEU A 553 24.50 31.63 -33.69
CA LEU A 553 25.76 32.34 -33.48
C LEU A 553 26.21 33.07 -34.74
N LYS A 554 26.61 34.34 -34.56
CA LYS A 554 27.30 35.13 -35.57
C LYS A 554 28.69 35.48 -35.06
N ILE A 555 29.69 34.98 -35.77
CA ILE A 555 31.09 35.08 -35.37
C ILE A 555 31.84 35.96 -36.37
N ILE A 556 32.55 36.97 -35.86
CA ILE A 556 33.52 37.74 -36.63
C ILE A 556 34.92 37.32 -36.19
N VAL A 557 35.73 36.81 -37.11
CA VAL A 557 37.14 36.52 -36.90
C VAL A 557 37.93 37.79 -37.21
N ALA A 558 38.35 38.51 -36.17
CA ALA A 558 39.05 39.78 -36.29
C ALA A 558 40.55 39.56 -36.18
N MET A 559 41.25 39.55 -37.32
CA MET A 559 42.69 39.34 -37.35
C MET A 559 43.46 40.66 -37.31
N ARG A 560 44.42 40.73 -36.38
CA ARG A 560 45.23 41.93 -36.10
C ARG A 560 46.70 41.57 -35.88
N SER A 561 47.58 42.56 -36.07
CA SER A 561 49.02 42.43 -35.79
C SER A 561 49.26 42.27 -34.29
N ALA A 562 49.94 41.19 -33.90
CA ALA A 562 50.36 40.96 -32.51
C ALA A 562 51.38 42.01 -32.05
N VAL A 563 52.18 42.57 -32.96
CA VAL A 563 53.16 43.61 -32.66
C VAL A 563 52.46 44.92 -32.29
N ASP A 564 51.40 45.28 -33.02
CA ASP A 564 50.71 46.57 -32.86
C ASP A 564 49.76 46.59 -31.66
N TYR A 565 49.16 45.45 -31.34
CA TYR A 565 48.14 45.35 -30.28
C TYR A 565 48.68 44.77 -28.98
N LEU A 566 49.58 43.78 -29.05
CA LEU A 566 50.12 43.10 -27.87
C LEU A 566 51.57 43.52 -27.55
N HIS A 567 52.20 44.33 -28.40
CA HIS A 567 53.60 44.75 -28.25
C HIS A 567 54.60 43.59 -28.12
N ILE A 568 54.30 42.47 -28.78
CA ILE A 568 55.13 41.25 -28.77
C ILE A 568 56.26 41.41 -29.79
N ASP A 569 57.50 41.16 -29.35
CA ASP A 569 58.67 41.11 -30.22
C ASP A 569 58.71 39.78 -31.00
N PRO A 570 58.64 39.78 -32.35
CA PRO A 570 58.68 38.58 -33.16
C PRO A 570 59.97 37.74 -32.98
N GLU A 571 61.09 38.38 -32.63
CA GLU A 571 62.39 37.70 -32.44
C GLU A 571 62.48 36.94 -31.12
N SER A 572 61.57 37.22 -30.18
CA SER A 572 61.52 36.55 -28.87
C SER A 572 60.96 35.12 -28.92
N LEU A 573 60.32 34.72 -30.03
CA LEU A 573 59.68 33.42 -30.21
C LEU A 573 60.53 32.54 -31.13
N THR A 574 61.35 31.68 -30.55
CA THR A 574 62.34 30.84 -31.24
C THR A 574 61.90 29.38 -31.46
N ILE A 575 60.82 28.91 -30.81
CA ILE A 575 60.30 27.53 -30.93
C ILE A 575 58.76 27.53 -31.05
N GLU A 576 58.21 26.65 -31.89
CA GLU A 576 56.77 26.43 -32.05
C GLU A 576 56.11 25.98 -30.73
N GLY A 577 54.99 26.62 -30.35
CA GLY A 577 54.34 26.38 -29.06
C GLY A 577 55.01 27.07 -27.87
N GLN A 578 55.96 28.00 -28.10
CA GLN A 578 56.49 28.82 -27.01
C GLN A 578 55.44 29.78 -26.45
N LEU A 579 55.52 29.92 -25.13
CA LEU A 579 54.88 31.00 -24.39
C LEU A 579 55.66 32.29 -24.71
N ALA A 580 54.99 33.34 -25.18
CA ALA A 580 55.58 34.68 -25.14
C ALA A 580 55.94 35.02 -23.68
N ASP A 581 57.01 35.80 -23.46
CA ASP A 581 57.38 36.28 -22.11
C ASP A 581 56.15 36.88 -21.41
N LYS A 582 56.00 36.65 -20.09
CA LYS A 582 54.81 37.05 -19.33
C LYS A 582 54.54 38.55 -19.53
N GLN A 583 53.53 38.87 -20.33
CA GLN A 583 53.10 40.24 -20.57
C GLN A 583 52.29 40.75 -19.37
N ASP A 584 52.20 42.09 -19.22
CA ASP A 584 51.24 42.69 -18.30
C ASP A 584 49.82 42.27 -18.74
N PRO A 585 49.00 41.64 -17.88
CA PRO A 585 47.62 41.28 -18.20
C PRO A 585 46.77 42.46 -18.69
N GLN A 586 47.10 43.71 -18.32
CA GLN A 586 46.44 44.91 -18.82
C GLN A 586 46.62 45.11 -20.33
N VAL A 587 47.80 44.82 -20.90
CA VAL A 587 48.06 44.98 -22.34
C VAL A 587 47.13 44.08 -23.15
N GLY A 588 46.94 42.85 -22.69
CA GLY A 588 46.01 41.90 -23.28
C GLY A 588 44.56 42.36 -23.23
N LEU A 589 44.15 42.86 -22.07
CA LEU A 589 42.80 43.36 -21.87
C LEU A 589 42.54 44.60 -22.73
N ASP A 590 43.46 45.56 -22.75
CA ASP A 590 43.37 46.77 -23.56
C ASP A 590 43.30 46.43 -25.06
N ALA A 591 44.08 45.43 -25.51
CA ALA A 591 44.02 44.94 -26.88
C ALA A 591 42.64 44.33 -27.23
N MET A 592 42.06 43.51 -26.34
CA MET A 592 40.72 42.94 -26.53
C MET A 592 39.64 44.03 -26.57
N TRP A 593 39.71 45.02 -25.67
CA TRP A 593 38.77 46.13 -25.62
C TRP A 593 38.91 47.09 -26.82
N ARG A 594 40.14 47.27 -27.31
CA ARG A 594 40.40 48.01 -28.54
C ARG A 594 39.75 47.34 -29.74
N VAL A 595 39.94 46.02 -29.91
CA VAL A 595 39.29 45.24 -30.97
C VAL A 595 37.76 45.31 -30.84
N LYS A 596 37.22 45.17 -29.62
CA LYS A 596 35.77 45.33 -29.37
C LYS A 596 35.26 46.72 -29.81
N GLY A 597 36.05 47.77 -29.58
CA GLY A 597 35.70 49.14 -29.95
C GLY A 597 35.73 49.45 -31.45
N GLU A 598 36.35 48.58 -32.27
CA GLU A 598 36.36 48.72 -33.73
C GLU A 598 35.02 48.33 -34.37
N PHE A 599 34.14 47.65 -33.63
CA PHE A 599 32.83 47.17 -34.11
C PHE A 599 31.66 47.75 -33.28
N PRO A 600 31.45 49.09 -33.28
CA PRO A 600 30.43 49.74 -32.45
C PRO A 600 29.00 49.26 -32.76
N GLU A 601 28.71 48.84 -33.99
CA GLU A 601 27.41 48.33 -34.43
C GLU A 601 26.99 47.01 -33.74
N LEU A 602 27.95 46.25 -33.24
CA LEU A 602 27.71 45.00 -32.51
C LEU A 602 27.44 45.21 -31.03
N LEU A 603 27.74 46.41 -30.52
CA LEU A 603 27.59 46.77 -29.12
C LEU A 603 26.18 47.30 -28.84
N ASP A 604 25.78 47.17 -27.58
CA ASP A 604 24.63 47.86 -27.00
C ASP A 604 25.05 49.26 -26.54
N GLU A 605 24.35 50.29 -27.00
CA GLU A 605 24.69 51.70 -26.75
C GLU A 605 24.62 52.09 -25.26
N ALA A 606 23.77 51.44 -24.47
CA ALA A 606 23.58 51.76 -23.05
C ALA A 606 24.63 51.10 -22.16
N THR A 607 25.11 49.91 -22.54
CA THR A 607 26.01 49.10 -21.69
C THR A 607 27.44 49.00 -22.22
N GLY A 608 27.66 49.29 -23.50
CA GLY A 608 28.94 49.04 -24.18
C GLY A 608 29.27 47.54 -24.28
N GLU A 609 28.30 46.67 -24.05
CA GLU A 609 28.44 45.22 -24.10
C GLU A 609 28.08 44.67 -25.48
N LEU A 610 28.70 43.56 -25.85
CA LEU A 610 28.37 42.87 -27.09
C LEU A 610 26.95 42.27 -26.99
N LYS A 611 26.18 42.35 -28.08
CA LYS A 611 24.82 41.77 -28.16
C LYS A 611 24.87 40.24 -27.99
N PRO A 612 23.86 39.59 -27.39
CA PRO A 612 23.93 38.17 -27.00
C PRO A 612 24.17 37.17 -28.14
N ASP A 613 23.79 37.48 -29.38
CA ASP A 613 23.95 36.63 -30.57
C ASP A 613 25.29 36.85 -31.31
N ARG A 614 26.14 37.73 -30.80
CA ARG A 614 27.38 38.16 -31.43
C ARG A 614 28.59 37.67 -30.65
N THR A 615 29.63 37.28 -31.39
CA THR A 615 30.95 36.95 -30.85
C THR A 615 32.03 37.52 -31.76
N ILE A 616 33.06 38.11 -31.17
CA ILE A 616 34.28 38.50 -31.87
C ILE A 616 35.39 37.53 -31.46
N LEU A 617 36.00 36.84 -32.41
CA LEU A 617 37.15 35.99 -32.20
C LEU A 617 38.40 36.76 -32.61
N PRO A 618 39.15 37.37 -31.65
CA PRO A 618 40.41 38.02 -31.98
C PRO A 618 41.43 36.96 -32.41
N VAL A 619 42.21 37.28 -33.45
CA VAL A 619 43.33 36.46 -33.92
C VAL A 619 44.56 37.34 -34.06
N TRP A 620 45.59 37.06 -33.27
CA TRP A 620 46.83 37.82 -33.27
C TRP A 620 47.84 37.15 -34.19
N ARG A 621 48.29 37.85 -35.22
CA ARG A 621 49.27 37.35 -36.20
C ARG A 621 50.63 38.00 -36.00
N LEU A 622 51.67 37.20 -36.08
CA LEU A 622 53.06 37.66 -36.19
C LEU A 622 53.55 37.54 -37.64
N ASP A 623 54.54 38.36 -37.99
CA ASP A 623 55.12 38.40 -39.34
C ASP A 623 55.82 37.08 -39.74
N ASN A 624 56.18 36.26 -38.75
CA ASN A 624 56.75 34.92 -38.95
C ASN A 624 55.70 33.85 -39.34
N GLY A 625 54.44 34.24 -39.53
CA GLY A 625 53.35 33.34 -39.94
C GLY A 625 52.76 32.49 -38.80
N THR A 626 52.99 32.87 -37.54
CA THR A 626 52.36 32.23 -36.37
C THR A 626 51.17 33.04 -35.85
N PHE A 627 50.23 32.34 -35.20
CA PHE A 627 48.94 32.87 -34.76
C PHE A 627 48.71 32.56 -33.29
N SER A 628 48.13 33.51 -32.57
CA SER A 628 47.54 33.29 -31.25
C SER A 628 46.05 33.60 -31.30
N VAL A 629 45.23 32.64 -30.88
CA VAL A 629 43.78 32.80 -30.76
C VAL A 629 43.46 32.76 -29.26
N PRO A 630 43.31 33.91 -28.59
CA PRO A 630 42.93 33.94 -27.18
C PRO A 630 41.43 33.65 -27.02
N ASN A 631 40.91 33.84 -25.81
CA ASN A 631 39.48 33.66 -25.55
C ASN A 631 38.61 34.56 -26.46
N PRO A 632 37.48 34.04 -26.97
CA PRO A 632 36.54 34.83 -27.75
C PRO A 632 35.90 35.93 -26.89
N ILE A 633 35.66 37.09 -27.50
CA ILE A 633 34.83 38.15 -26.92
C ILE A 633 33.38 37.77 -27.17
N ALA A 634 32.71 37.24 -26.14
CA ALA A 634 31.36 36.70 -26.26
C ALA A 634 30.29 37.74 -25.87
N GLY A 635 29.11 37.65 -26.49
CA GLY A 635 27.94 38.44 -26.10
C GLY A 635 27.27 37.97 -24.80
N VAL A 636 27.58 36.75 -24.37
CA VAL A 636 27.04 36.12 -23.17
C VAL A 636 28.12 35.92 -22.13
N VAL A 637 27.76 36.14 -20.88
CA VAL A 637 28.63 35.94 -19.73
C VAL A 637 28.82 34.46 -19.42
N GLN A 638 30.01 34.12 -18.93
CA GLN A 638 30.32 32.83 -18.32
C GLN A 638 29.67 32.74 -16.94
N MET A 639 28.69 31.85 -16.82
CA MET A 639 27.98 31.55 -15.58
C MET A 639 27.90 30.02 -15.35
N GLY A 640 27.79 29.61 -14.09
CA GLY A 640 27.58 28.22 -13.70
C GLY A 640 28.84 27.52 -13.19
N GLY A 641 28.76 26.18 -13.06
CA GLY A 641 29.81 25.37 -12.41
C GLY A 641 30.91 24.85 -13.35
N TYR A 642 30.78 25.06 -14.66
CA TYR A 642 31.71 24.56 -15.67
C TYR A 642 32.24 25.73 -16.51
N PRO A 643 33.52 26.13 -16.33
CA PRO A 643 34.15 27.10 -17.20
C PRO A 643 34.36 26.48 -18.58
N GLY A 644 34.05 27.22 -19.64
CA GLY A 644 34.19 26.74 -21.01
C GLY A 644 34.09 27.81 -22.09
N ILE A 645 33.70 29.05 -21.75
CA ILE A 645 33.67 30.19 -22.68
C ILE A 645 34.99 30.98 -22.57
N GLY A 646 35.61 31.03 -21.39
CA GLY A 646 36.92 31.63 -21.15
C GLY A 646 37.77 30.84 -20.16
N ASP A 647 39.07 30.73 -20.47
CA ASP A 647 40.11 30.24 -19.57
C ASP A 647 40.75 31.43 -18.81
N ALA A 648 41.03 31.26 -17.52
CA ALA A 648 41.63 32.29 -16.69
C ALA A 648 43.07 32.63 -17.09
N THR A 649 43.66 31.93 -18.06
CA THR A 649 45.06 32.10 -18.50
C THR A 649 45.46 33.51 -18.91
N TRP A 650 44.51 34.38 -19.28
CA TRP A 650 44.76 35.81 -19.57
C TRP A 650 45.30 36.58 -18.36
N ASN A 651 44.91 36.21 -17.13
CA ASN A 651 45.36 36.89 -15.90
C ASN A 651 46.85 36.68 -15.59
N TYR A 652 47.50 35.75 -16.30
CA TYR A 652 48.92 35.49 -16.25
C TYR A 652 49.69 36.09 -17.43
N GLY A 653 49.02 36.82 -18.34
CA GLY A 653 49.64 37.44 -19.52
C GLY A 653 50.27 36.43 -20.49
N ARG A 654 49.65 35.25 -20.61
CA ARG A 654 50.18 34.09 -21.33
C ARG A 654 49.56 33.95 -22.71
N TYR A 655 50.38 33.97 -23.75
CA TYR A 655 49.97 33.75 -25.14
C TYR A 655 50.72 32.58 -25.76
N PHE A 656 49.97 31.73 -26.44
CA PHE A 656 50.53 30.62 -27.21
C PHE A 656 50.42 30.93 -28.70
N PHE A 657 51.54 30.79 -29.42
CA PHE A 657 51.61 31.00 -30.86
C PHE A 657 51.82 29.68 -31.59
N TYR A 658 50.96 29.42 -32.58
CA TYR A 658 50.94 28.20 -33.38
C TYR A 658 51.09 28.53 -34.87
N LYS A 659 51.71 27.63 -35.65
CA LYS A 659 51.82 27.82 -37.11
C LYS A 659 50.52 27.57 -37.86
N SER A 660 49.62 26.75 -37.31
CA SER A 660 48.33 26.46 -37.94
C SER A 660 47.22 27.32 -37.36
N GLY A 661 46.98 28.47 -38.00
CA GLY A 661 45.88 29.37 -37.65
C GLY A 661 44.51 28.71 -37.83
N ASP A 662 44.32 27.93 -38.90
CA ASP A 662 43.03 27.33 -39.24
C ASP A 662 42.50 26.39 -38.15
N TYR A 663 43.31 25.42 -37.72
CA TYR A 663 42.91 24.49 -36.65
C TYR A 663 42.72 25.19 -35.31
N SER A 664 43.46 26.28 -35.06
CA SER A 664 43.32 27.09 -33.84
C SER A 664 41.98 27.84 -33.83
N VAL A 665 41.59 28.43 -34.97
CA VAL A 665 40.28 29.08 -35.14
C VAL A 665 39.14 28.05 -35.04
N ILE A 666 39.26 26.90 -35.72
CA ILE A 666 38.25 25.82 -35.65
C ILE A 666 38.10 25.34 -34.21
N GLY A 667 39.22 25.10 -33.50
CA GLY A 667 39.24 24.69 -32.11
C GLY A 667 38.52 25.69 -31.21
N ALA A 668 38.89 26.97 -31.31
CA ALA A 668 38.29 28.04 -30.52
C ALA A 668 36.78 28.18 -30.73
N VAL A 669 36.29 28.06 -31.98
CA VAL A 669 34.85 28.11 -32.26
C VAL A 669 34.11 26.87 -31.70
N LYS A 670 34.70 25.68 -31.79
CA LYS A 670 34.10 24.47 -31.20
C LYS A 670 34.08 24.53 -29.67
N ASP A 671 35.14 25.04 -29.07
CA ASP A 671 35.24 25.22 -27.61
C ASP A 671 34.25 26.28 -27.12
N LEU A 672 34.10 27.39 -27.84
CA LEU A 672 33.01 28.35 -27.61
C LEU A 672 31.65 27.67 -27.65
N GLY A 673 31.36 26.86 -28.68
CA GLY A 673 30.10 26.11 -28.78
C GLY A 673 29.86 25.19 -27.57
N ARG A 674 30.89 24.49 -27.10
CA ARG A 674 30.82 23.63 -25.90
C ARG A 674 30.63 24.46 -24.64
N GLY A 675 31.32 25.58 -24.53
CA GLY A 675 31.20 26.54 -23.44
C GLY A 675 29.79 27.10 -23.34
N LEU A 676 29.21 27.53 -24.46
CA LEU A 676 27.83 28.01 -24.56
C LEU A 676 26.81 26.91 -24.21
N GLN A 677 27.04 25.67 -24.63
CA GLN A 677 26.19 24.53 -24.28
C GLN A 677 26.21 24.24 -22.77
N ALA A 678 27.37 24.36 -22.13
CA ALA A 678 27.54 24.18 -20.69
C ALA A 678 27.18 25.43 -19.86
N ASN A 679 27.05 26.59 -20.49
CA ASN A 679 26.79 27.86 -19.83
C ASN A 679 25.45 27.83 -19.08
N ASN A 680 25.39 28.46 -17.91
CA ASN A 680 24.25 28.41 -16.99
C ASN A 680 23.93 27.01 -16.40
N TYR A 681 24.69 25.96 -16.74
CA TYR A 681 24.54 24.68 -16.06
C TYR A 681 25.15 24.76 -14.66
N VAL A 682 24.28 24.76 -13.67
CA VAL A 682 24.63 24.52 -12.27
C VAL A 682 24.26 23.08 -11.97
N GLU A 683 25.24 22.26 -11.56
CA GLU A 683 24.95 20.91 -11.13
C GLU A 683 23.96 20.98 -9.96
N PRO A 684 22.73 20.46 -10.10
CA PRO A 684 21.77 20.54 -9.02
C PRO A 684 22.34 19.73 -7.85
N GLU A 685 22.44 20.35 -6.67
CA GLU A 685 22.79 19.65 -5.42
C GLU A 685 21.85 18.46 -5.13
N MET A 686 20.70 18.44 -5.80
CA MET A 686 19.70 17.38 -5.75
C MET A 686 19.94 16.29 -6.80
N ASN A 687 20.23 15.08 -6.32
CA ASN A 687 20.12 13.89 -7.14
C ASN A 687 18.64 13.63 -7.51
N ARG A 688 18.33 13.75 -8.81
CA ARG A 688 17.00 13.57 -9.39
C ARG A 688 16.33 12.27 -9.02
N PHE A 689 17.11 11.19 -8.91
CA PHE A 689 16.59 9.88 -8.53
C PHE A 689 15.91 9.95 -7.16
N TRP A 690 16.52 10.62 -6.19
CA TRP A 690 15.95 10.74 -4.85
C TRP A 690 14.74 11.66 -4.78
N VAL A 691 14.72 12.71 -5.60
CA VAL A 691 13.53 13.58 -5.76
C VAL A 691 12.37 12.78 -6.35
N PHE A 692 12.62 11.99 -7.39
CA PHE A 692 11.62 11.09 -7.99
C PHE A 692 11.04 10.12 -6.94
N VAL A 693 11.91 9.46 -6.16
CA VAL A 693 11.47 8.51 -5.14
C VAL A 693 10.66 9.21 -4.05
N LEU A 694 11.10 10.39 -3.58
CA LEU A 694 10.36 11.16 -2.57
C LEU A 694 8.96 11.55 -3.09
N LEU A 695 8.85 12.04 -4.32
CA LEU A 695 7.57 12.47 -4.90
C LEU A 695 6.62 11.27 -5.10
N ALA A 696 7.15 10.13 -5.59
CA ALA A 696 6.37 8.91 -5.77
C ALA A 696 5.84 8.39 -4.44
N LEU A 697 6.69 8.36 -3.41
CA LEU A 697 6.27 7.98 -2.06
C LEU A 697 5.19 8.92 -1.53
N THR A 698 5.36 10.23 -1.68
CA THR A 698 4.40 11.24 -1.18
C THR A 698 3.02 11.08 -1.82
N ILE A 699 2.96 10.95 -3.15
CA ILE A 699 1.71 10.76 -3.90
C ILE A 699 1.07 9.41 -3.52
N GLY A 700 1.87 8.34 -3.46
CA GLY A 700 1.40 7.02 -3.05
C GLY A 700 0.81 7.01 -1.64
N LEU A 701 1.46 7.69 -0.69
CA LEU A 701 0.99 7.86 0.70
C LEU A 701 -0.33 8.66 0.75
N GLY A 702 -0.43 9.73 -0.05
CA GLY A 702 -1.66 10.53 -0.15
C GLY A 702 -2.85 9.71 -0.65
N LEU A 703 -2.65 8.91 -1.70
CA LEU A 703 -3.69 8.03 -2.23
C LEU A 703 -4.06 6.90 -1.25
N LEU A 704 -3.07 6.30 -0.57
CA LEU A 704 -3.31 5.28 0.45
C LEU A 704 -4.05 5.82 1.67
N THR A 705 -3.66 7.00 2.17
CA THR A 705 -4.34 7.64 3.30
C THR A 705 -5.77 8.02 2.93
N LEU A 706 -6.01 8.56 1.74
CA LEU A 706 -7.35 8.81 1.23
C LEU A 706 -8.19 7.53 1.16
N ALA A 707 -7.62 6.44 0.63
CA ALA A 707 -8.29 5.14 0.58
C ALA A 707 -8.60 4.59 1.99
N MET A 708 -7.71 4.78 2.96
CA MET A 708 -7.97 4.42 4.37
C MET A 708 -9.08 5.27 4.98
N VAL A 709 -9.12 6.57 4.71
CA VAL A 709 -10.19 7.46 5.17
C VAL A 709 -11.53 7.04 4.58
N ILE A 710 -11.59 6.68 3.29
CA ILE A 710 -12.83 6.22 2.64
C ILE A 710 -13.27 4.86 3.22
N SER A 711 -12.34 3.89 3.33
CA SER A 711 -12.66 2.53 3.74
C SER A 711 -12.96 2.39 5.24
N TYR A 712 -12.33 3.21 6.09
CA TYR A 712 -12.46 3.13 7.55
C TYR A 712 -13.18 4.32 8.18
N GLY A 713 -13.17 5.50 7.57
CA GLY A 713 -13.93 6.69 8.03
C GLY A 713 -15.45 6.57 7.90
N GLY A 714 -15.94 5.48 7.29
CA GLY A 714 -17.35 5.13 7.16
C GLY A 714 -18.14 4.94 8.48
N VAL A 715 -17.51 5.11 9.66
CA VAL A 715 -18.24 5.20 10.94
C VAL A 715 -19.09 6.48 11.01
N ILE A 716 -18.67 7.57 10.36
CA ILE A 716 -19.52 8.77 10.19
C ILE A 716 -20.65 8.49 9.17
N SER A 717 -20.41 7.61 8.20
CA SER A 717 -21.40 7.11 7.24
C SER A 717 -22.40 6.09 7.83
N MET A 718 -22.26 5.64 9.08
CA MET A 718 -23.27 4.76 9.71
C MET A 718 -24.64 5.45 9.83
N ARG A 719 -24.72 6.78 9.72
CA ARG A 719 -25.98 7.54 9.62
C ARG A 719 -26.57 7.60 8.20
N LEU A 720 -25.82 7.19 7.18
CA LEU A 720 -26.26 7.17 5.77
C LEU A 720 -26.46 5.72 5.33
N GLY A 721 -27.62 5.15 5.66
CA GLY A 721 -28.06 3.80 5.27
C GLY A 721 -28.29 3.59 3.77
N ARG A 722 -27.58 4.32 2.89
CA ARG A 722 -27.78 4.35 1.44
C ARG A 722 -26.82 3.47 0.63
N PHE A 723 -25.82 2.84 1.25
CA PHE A 723 -24.75 2.16 0.52
C PHE A 723 -24.66 0.66 0.86
N GLY A 724 -24.71 -0.19 -0.18
CA GLY A 724 -24.63 -1.66 -0.12
C GLY A 724 -25.58 -2.37 -1.11
N ARG A 725 -25.28 -3.60 -1.52
CA ARG A 725 -26.24 -4.45 -2.26
C ARG A 725 -27.42 -4.75 -1.33
N SER A 726 -28.66 -4.71 -1.82
CA SER A 726 -29.87 -5.04 -1.04
C SER A 726 -30.16 -4.14 0.19
N ALA A 727 -29.61 -2.92 0.22
CA ALA A 727 -29.88 -1.98 1.33
C ALA A 727 -31.34 -1.49 1.33
N GLY A 728 -31.93 -1.30 0.13
CA GLY A 728 -33.34 -0.93 -0.02
C GLY A 728 -34.30 -2.02 0.47
N THR A 729 -34.03 -3.29 0.12
CA THR A 729 -34.86 -4.43 0.55
C THR A 729 -34.79 -4.63 2.06
N LEU A 730 -33.63 -4.53 2.70
CA LEU A 730 -33.53 -4.63 4.16
C LEU A 730 -34.36 -3.54 4.88
N LYS A 731 -34.42 -2.32 4.33
CA LYS A 731 -35.24 -1.23 4.88
C LYS A 731 -36.73 -1.54 4.76
N GLN A 732 -37.15 -2.12 3.64
CA GLN A 732 -38.53 -2.57 3.43
C GLN A 732 -38.91 -3.68 4.42
N LEU A 733 -38.07 -4.72 4.54
CA LEU A 733 -38.27 -5.83 5.49
C LEU A 733 -38.38 -5.35 6.94
N ARG A 734 -37.60 -4.33 7.34
CA ARG A 734 -37.72 -3.72 8.67
C ARG A 734 -39.08 -3.05 8.86
N THR A 735 -39.56 -2.34 7.83
CA THR A 735 -40.86 -1.66 7.88
C THR A 735 -42.01 -2.68 7.96
N GLU A 736 -41.92 -3.80 7.22
CA GLU A 736 -42.87 -4.91 7.30
C GLU A 736 -42.87 -5.57 8.70
N LEU A 737 -41.70 -5.73 9.31
CA LEU A 737 -41.58 -6.19 10.70
C LEU A 737 -42.19 -5.22 11.73
N ASP A 738 -42.01 -3.91 11.54
CA ASP A 738 -42.67 -2.88 12.35
C ASP A 738 -44.21 -2.98 12.21
N THR A 739 -44.73 -3.31 11.02
CA THR A 739 -46.18 -3.51 10.83
C THR A 739 -46.72 -4.77 11.49
N LEU A 740 -45.95 -5.87 11.49
CA LEU A 740 -46.34 -7.12 12.16
C LEU A 740 -46.30 -7.02 13.70
N THR A 741 -45.56 -6.05 14.24
CA THR A 741 -45.44 -5.83 15.69
C THR A 741 -46.46 -4.84 16.25
N LEU A 742 -47.06 -3.99 15.41
CA LEU A 742 -48.00 -2.91 15.78
C LEU A 742 -49.27 -3.37 16.55
N GLY A 743 -49.52 -4.68 16.71
CA GLY A 743 -50.63 -5.26 17.47
C GLY A 743 -50.24 -6.04 18.73
N LEU A 744 -48.94 -6.14 19.09
CA LEU A 744 -48.46 -6.91 20.24
C LEU A 744 -47.75 -6.02 21.27
N ASP A 745 -48.11 -6.19 22.55
CA ASP A 745 -47.47 -5.49 23.67
C ASP A 745 -45.99 -5.90 23.82
N ASP A 746 -45.07 -4.92 23.84
CA ASP A 746 -43.61 -5.12 23.96
C ASP A 746 -43.21 -5.97 25.18
N SER A 747 -43.99 -5.89 26.27
CA SER A 747 -43.77 -6.71 27.47
C SER A 747 -44.15 -8.18 27.29
N ARG A 748 -45.07 -8.49 26.36
CA ARG A 748 -45.63 -9.83 26.16
C ARG A 748 -44.76 -10.68 25.23
N ILE A 749 -44.24 -10.06 24.16
CA ILE A 749 -43.21 -10.65 23.28
C ILE A 749 -41.96 -11.04 24.10
N ASN A 750 -41.59 -10.21 25.08
CA ASN A 750 -40.43 -10.46 25.95
C ASN A 750 -40.69 -11.49 27.07
N ALA A 751 -41.91 -11.54 27.63
CA ALA A 751 -42.25 -12.52 28.65
C ALA A 751 -42.27 -13.95 28.10
N VAL A 752 -42.75 -14.14 26.86
CA VAL A 752 -42.81 -15.46 26.21
C VAL A 752 -41.42 -15.95 25.77
N ALA A 753 -40.52 -15.06 25.36
CA ALA A 753 -39.15 -15.43 25.00
C ALA A 753 -38.26 -15.82 26.20
N VAL A 754 -38.61 -15.42 27.43
CA VAL A 754 -37.77 -15.60 28.64
C VAL A 754 -38.42 -16.53 29.69
N LEU A 755 -39.75 -16.69 29.70
CA LEU A 755 -40.47 -17.45 30.73
C LEU A 755 -41.47 -18.43 30.12
N GLY A 756 -40.97 -19.56 29.61
CA GLY A 756 -41.76 -20.75 29.31
C GLY A 756 -42.27 -21.44 30.58
N ARG A 757 -43.27 -20.84 31.25
CA ARG A 757 -43.91 -21.44 32.44
C ARG A 757 -45.42 -21.37 32.39
N GLY A 758 -46.04 -22.51 32.07
CA GLY A 758 -47.43 -22.83 32.40
C GLY A 758 -47.74 -24.28 32.03
N LYS A 759 -48.31 -25.06 32.96
CA LYS A 759 -48.73 -26.45 32.70
C LYS A 759 -49.90 -26.46 31.70
N GLY A 760 -49.72 -27.16 30.57
CA GLY A 760 -50.81 -27.61 29.69
C GLY A 760 -51.65 -26.49 29.08
N ALA A 761 -51.07 -25.73 28.15
CA ALA A 761 -51.81 -24.76 27.35
C ALA A 761 -52.62 -25.43 26.23
N ALA A 762 -53.82 -24.91 25.94
CA ALA A 762 -54.63 -25.35 24.81
C ALA A 762 -53.87 -25.10 23.48
N PRO A 763 -54.10 -25.89 22.40
CA PRO A 763 -53.34 -25.80 21.14
C PRO A 763 -53.25 -24.39 20.53
N ALA A 764 -54.26 -23.54 20.72
CA ALA A 764 -54.30 -22.17 20.22
C ALA A 764 -53.31 -21.22 20.93
N GLU A 765 -53.01 -21.47 22.21
CA GLU A 765 -52.08 -20.65 22.97
C GLU A 765 -50.62 -21.04 22.67
N SER A 766 -50.37 -22.32 22.35
CA SER A 766 -49.07 -22.78 21.83
C SER A 766 -48.75 -22.19 20.45
N ASP A 767 -49.72 -22.16 19.53
CA ASP A 767 -49.55 -21.57 18.19
C ASP A 767 -49.22 -20.06 18.24
N GLN A 768 -49.84 -19.32 19.16
CA GLN A 768 -49.55 -17.89 19.35
C GLN A 768 -48.13 -17.64 19.87
N ARG A 769 -47.63 -18.46 20.79
CA ARG A 769 -46.26 -18.33 21.32
C ARG A 769 -45.20 -18.63 20.26
N ILE A 770 -45.45 -19.60 19.37
CA ILE A 770 -44.56 -19.91 18.23
C ILE A 770 -44.41 -18.68 17.32
N PHE A 771 -45.51 -17.98 17.02
CA PHE A 771 -45.47 -16.76 16.21
C PHE A 771 -44.67 -15.63 16.85
N GLU A 772 -44.93 -15.34 18.13
CA GLU A 772 -44.24 -14.27 18.88
C GLU A 772 -42.73 -14.50 18.95
N SER A 773 -42.36 -15.77 19.12
CA SER A 773 -40.97 -16.19 19.20
C SER A 773 -40.23 -16.09 17.86
N ALA A 774 -40.89 -16.45 16.74
CA ALA A 774 -40.35 -16.29 15.39
C ALA A 774 -40.22 -14.81 14.99
N LEU A 775 -41.12 -13.94 15.45
CA LEU A 775 -41.06 -12.48 15.25
C LEU A 775 -39.82 -11.87 15.94
N ALA A 776 -39.52 -12.28 17.18
CA ALA A 776 -38.32 -11.86 17.90
C ALA A 776 -37.02 -12.28 17.19
N MET A 777 -37.00 -13.46 16.55
CA MET A 777 -35.86 -13.94 15.75
C MET A 777 -35.66 -13.09 14.48
N ALA A 778 -36.73 -12.73 13.78
CA ALA A 778 -36.67 -11.90 12.59
C ALA A 778 -36.10 -10.51 12.90
N TRP A 779 -36.49 -9.92 14.04
CA TRP A 779 -35.90 -8.68 14.56
C TRP A 779 -34.40 -8.77 14.81
N ARG A 780 -33.94 -9.82 15.50
CA ARG A 780 -32.49 -10.06 15.73
C ARG A 780 -31.71 -10.22 14.43
N MET A 781 -32.32 -10.84 13.41
CA MET A 781 -31.68 -11.08 12.12
C MET A 781 -31.58 -9.80 11.28
N VAL A 782 -32.62 -8.94 11.28
CA VAL A 782 -32.57 -7.60 10.67
C VAL A 782 -31.46 -6.76 11.28
N ASP A 783 -31.38 -6.71 12.61
CA ASP A 783 -30.39 -5.88 13.30
C ASP A 783 -28.96 -6.38 13.06
N ASP A 784 -28.72 -7.69 12.98
CA ASP A 784 -27.39 -8.20 12.60
C ASP A 784 -26.99 -7.81 11.18
N LEU A 785 -27.91 -7.95 10.21
CA LEU A 785 -27.68 -7.60 8.81
C LEU A 785 -27.45 -6.09 8.65
N ALA A 786 -28.27 -5.27 9.31
CA ALA A 786 -28.13 -3.81 9.31
C ALA A 786 -26.81 -3.35 9.94
N ALA A 787 -26.21 -4.13 10.84
CA ALA A 787 -24.99 -3.75 11.54
C ALA A 787 -23.68 -4.23 10.86
N ARG A 788 -23.72 -4.74 9.62
CA ARG A 788 -22.50 -5.15 8.89
C ARG A 788 -21.78 -3.97 8.20
N PRO A 789 -20.43 -3.96 8.15
CA PRO A 789 -19.66 -2.93 7.44
C PRO A 789 -19.84 -3.01 5.92
N LEU A 790 -19.59 -1.89 5.22
CA LEU A 790 -19.80 -1.75 3.77
C LEU A 790 -19.15 -2.87 2.95
N SER A 791 -17.91 -3.26 3.29
CA SER A 791 -17.19 -4.32 2.57
C SER A 791 -17.90 -5.68 2.64
N GLN A 792 -18.60 -6.00 3.74
CA GLN A 792 -19.35 -7.24 3.90
C GLN A 792 -20.74 -7.17 3.28
N ARG A 793 -21.33 -5.97 3.16
CA ARG A 793 -22.60 -5.76 2.45
C ARG A 793 -22.48 -5.89 0.93
N LEU A 794 -21.26 -5.90 0.41
CA LEU A 794 -20.99 -6.12 -1.02
C LEU A 794 -20.82 -7.60 -1.36
N ASP A 795 -20.67 -8.46 -0.34
CA ASP A 795 -20.44 -9.89 -0.47
C ASP A 795 -21.72 -10.67 -0.85
N ALA A 796 -21.56 -11.81 -1.53
CA ALA A 796 -22.66 -12.64 -1.99
C ALA A 796 -23.42 -13.32 -0.82
N GLU A 797 -22.71 -13.68 0.25
CA GLU A 797 -23.30 -14.28 1.45
C GLU A 797 -24.32 -13.35 2.13
N TYR A 798 -24.06 -12.03 2.11
CA TYR A 798 -24.99 -11.03 2.64
C TYR A 798 -26.33 -11.06 1.91
N VAL A 799 -26.30 -11.15 0.58
CA VAL A 799 -27.50 -11.21 -0.26
C VAL A 799 -28.33 -12.46 0.05
N ALA A 800 -27.68 -13.63 0.23
CA ALA A 800 -28.37 -14.87 0.57
C ALA A 800 -29.07 -14.81 1.94
N GLN A 801 -28.46 -14.15 2.93
CA GLN A 801 -29.05 -14.02 4.26
C GLN A 801 -30.21 -13.02 4.29
N VAL A 802 -30.15 -11.93 3.51
CA VAL A 802 -31.29 -11.02 3.31
C VAL A 802 -32.47 -11.76 2.66
N ALA A 803 -32.22 -12.61 1.66
CA ALA A 803 -33.28 -13.42 1.02
C ALA A 803 -33.91 -14.45 1.97
N LYS A 804 -33.14 -15.01 2.92
CA LYS A 804 -33.68 -15.91 3.95
C LYS A 804 -34.60 -15.17 4.92
N LEU A 805 -34.21 -13.98 5.33
CA LEU A 805 -35.02 -13.11 6.19
C LEU A 805 -36.34 -12.72 5.52
N GLU A 806 -36.29 -12.37 4.24
CA GLU A 806 -37.47 -12.07 3.42
C GLU A 806 -38.49 -13.21 3.43
N ARG A 807 -38.05 -14.46 3.23
CA ARG A 807 -38.93 -15.64 3.30
C ARG A 807 -39.57 -15.82 4.67
N LEU A 808 -38.81 -15.57 5.75
CA LEU A 808 -39.33 -15.69 7.12
C LEU A 808 -40.43 -14.66 7.40
N ILE A 809 -40.19 -13.39 7.05
CA ILE A 809 -41.16 -12.30 7.24
C ILE A 809 -42.42 -12.55 6.39
N PHE A 810 -42.24 -12.99 5.14
CA PHE A 810 -43.36 -13.36 4.28
C PHE A 810 -44.25 -14.46 4.88
N THR A 811 -43.64 -15.50 5.46
CA THR A 811 -44.36 -16.61 6.10
C THR A 811 -45.13 -16.14 7.33
N LEU A 812 -44.54 -15.26 8.14
CA LEU A 812 -45.19 -14.65 9.30
C LEU A 812 -46.39 -13.79 8.89
N GLY A 813 -46.25 -12.98 7.83
CA GLY A 813 -47.34 -12.15 7.30
C GLY A 813 -48.50 -12.97 6.75
N MET A 814 -48.22 -14.07 6.04
CA MET A 814 -49.27 -15.00 5.57
C MET A 814 -50.08 -15.60 6.72
N ARG A 815 -49.42 -15.96 7.83
CA ARG A 815 -50.08 -16.51 9.03
C ARG A 815 -50.95 -15.47 9.74
N ASP A 816 -50.44 -14.26 9.94
CA ASP A 816 -51.21 -13.18 10.57
C ASP A 816 -52.48 -12.85 9.76
N HIS A 817 -52.35 -12.78 8.44
CA HIS A 817 -53.49 -12.59 7.54
C HIS A 817 -54.53 -13.73 7.62
N ASP A 818 -54.08 -14.99 7.73
CA ASP A 818 -55.01 -16.13 7.86
C ASP A 818 -55.71 -16.17 9.23
N VAL A 819 -55.01 -15.82 10.32
CA VAL A 819 -55.61 -15.66 11.65
C VAL A 819 -56.64 -14.54 11.63
N GLN A 820 -56.31 -13.36 11.09
CA GLN A 820 -57.26 -12.26 10.94
C GLN A 820 -58.48 -12.68 10.12
N LYS A 821 -58.30 -13.43 9.02
CA LYS A 821 -59.39 -13.96 8.19
C LYS A 821 -60.29 -14.94 8.95
N ARG A 822 -59.73 -15.84 9.74
CA ARG A 822 -60.49 -16.80 10.58
C ARG A 822 -61.24 -16.08 11.70
N THR A 823 -60.59 -15.13 12.37
CA THR A 823 -61.21 -14.31 13.42
C THR A 823 -62.35 -13.47 12.85
N ARG A 824 -62.18 -12.90 11.65
CA ARG A 824 -63.23 -12.17 10.93
C ARG A 824 -64.40 -13.09 10.58
N LYS A 825 -64.15 -14.28 10.02
CA LYS A 825 -65.20 -15.28 9.78
C LYS A 825 -65.93 -15.72 11.05
N LEU A 826 -65.24 -15.83 12.18
CA LEU A 826 -65.83 -16.14 13.48
C LEU A 826 -66.66 -14.98 14.02
N LEU A 827 -66.18 -13.73 13.89
CA LEU A 827 -66.93 -12.53 14.21
C LEU A 827 -68.18 -12.39 13.34
N ASP A 828 -68.06 -12.62 12.03
CA ASP A 828 -69.19 -12.59 11.09
C ASP A 828 -70.22 -13.70 11.43
N ALA A 829 -69.74 -14.91 11.79
CA ALA A 829 -70.60 -16.02 12.22
C ALA A 829 -71.25 -15.82 13.60
N THR A 830 -70.64 -15.05 14.50
CA THR A 830 -71.17 -14.78 15.86
C THR A 830 -72.02 -13.51 15.93
N LEU A 831 -71.75 -12.52 15.07
CA LEU A 831 -72.53 -11.28 14.96
C LEU A 831 -73.71 -11.38 14.00
N GLY A 832 -73.86 -12.50 13.27
CA GLY A 832 -75.06 -12.78 12.47
C GLY A 832 -75.24 -11.90 11.24
N ASN A 833 -74.15 -11.43 10.63
CA ASN A 833 -74.23 -10.77 9.32
C ASN A 833 -73.94 -11.78 8.21
N LYS A 834 -74.97 -12.10 7.43
CA LYS A 834 -74.85 -12.78 6.14
C LYS A 834 -74.34 -11.83 5.08
#